data_AF-H2JDC6-F1
#
_entry.id   AF-H2JDC6-F1
#
_cell.length_a   1.000
_cell.length_b   1.000
_cell.length_c   1.000
_cell.angle_alpha   90.00
_cell.angle_beta   90.00
_cell.angle_gamma   90.00
#
_symmetry.space_group_name_H-M   'P 1'
#
loop_
_entity.id
_entity.type
_entity.pdbx_description
1 polymer ?
#
loop_
_entity_poly.entity_id
_entity_poly.type
_entity_poly.pdbx_seq_one_letter_code
_entity_poly.pdbx_strand_id
1 'polypeptide(L)'
;MKHLFKKGFSIIFCLFLILTSVSAVNAAANPNPSWNVDERVIFHNQCSPYDYYAAKDPTIVYYNGKYLVYYTGANKSGGWQMCFTSASTIAGLKTAPRTYMSKIGESYFCAPELFYYEPQKLWYLVYQDGTYGAAYATTTTPDDPNSWSGPKSFGISGNMGWDYYIICDDQYAYMYNTPSDGSGKLYMRKTALANFPNKGWSTPTVSCSNVFEAAAVYKSLADNQYYLLVEAMIDGRSYELFTSSSAGGPWTLVNNKWATRSNLTKYNSDKWTTNVSHGELIRAGYNQKLEINDINKVDFLIQGTTDMSPEYQQIIWNLGLIRNYTGSPDTPVTPRSAFEKIEAESWNDQSGIQNVTCDEGTEAVGYTENADYSVYKSIDFGSGATGFQARVSSATSGGKIEIRLDSATGTLVGTCAVSGTGGWQVFTDVNCAVSGVSGKHDLYLKYVGDSGYLINLNWFKFSNTPVITGKLGDINSDGQIDAIDLQVLKKYLLGLGTIEDTKLADVDANGEVNAIDFSLMKQYLLGIIIEFPGEGTKEPNTPKFHCFLLLGQSNMVGYAASQASDKVEDPRVLVLGFDNNAALGRVTDQWDVACPPLHASWLDAIGPGDWFGKTMIQKVPSGDTIGLIPCAISGEKIETFMKSGGTKYSWIINRAKLAQQKGGVIEGIIFHQGESNSGDTSWPGKVKTLVNDLRTDLNLGNVPFIAGELLYSGPCAGHNTRVNQLPSLITNSYVVSADGLVVDPADTQYRLHFGHDSSVTLGKRYAEKMIQALKW
;
A
#
# COMPACT_ATOMS: atom_id res chain seq x y z
N MET A 1 29.52 -59.72 39.71
CA MET A 1 28.65 -60.66 40.45
C MET A 1 27.67 -59.83 41.28
N LYS A 2 26.36 -59.91 40.98
CA LYS A 2 25.16 -59.50 41.77
C LYS A 2 24.94 -57.97 42.01
N HIS A 3 23.93 -57.33 41.37
CA HIS A 3 22.52 -57.13 41.81
C HIS A 3 22.38 -56.07 42.93
N LEU A 4 21.43 -55.13 43.02
CA LEU A 4 20.23 -54.71 42.28
C LEU A 4 19.72 -53.41 42.98
N PHE A 5 19.21 -52.43 42.21
CA PHE A 5 17.99 -51.62 42.47
C PHE A 5 17.89 -50.48 43.54
N LYS A 6 17.68 -49.28 42.97
CA LYS A 6 16.54 -48.33 43.10
C LYS A 6 16.42 -47.34 44.28
N LYS A 7 16.15 -46.09 43.82
CA LYS A 7 15.41 -44.95 44.40
C LYS A 7 16.21 -43.96 45.27
N GLY A 8 16.72 -42.92 44.61
CA GLY A 8 17.12 -41.65 45.22
C GLY A 8 16.14 -40.54 44.80
N PHE A 9 15.53 -39.91 45.81
CA PHE A 9 14.74 -38.69 45.74
C PHE A 9 15.51 -37.55 45.05
N SER A 10 14.82 -36.73 44.26
CA SER A 10 15.22 -35.33 44.07
C SER A 10 13.98 -34.45 44.00
N ILE A 11 13.97 -33.51 44.93
CA ILE A 11 12.96 -32.49 45.20
C ILE A 11 12.97 -31.53 44.00
N ILE A 12 11.84 -31.43 43.29
CA ILE A 12 11.62 -30.37 42.30
C ILE A 12 10.80 -29.29 42.99
N PHE A 13 11.41 -28.12 43.14
CA PHE A 13 10.74 -26.87 43.49
C PHE A 13 9.86 -26.47 42.30
N CYS A 14 8.55 -26.71 42.38
CA CYS A 14 7.59 -26.10 41.46
C CYS A 14 7.42 -24.62 41.85
N LEU A 15 8.13 -23.74 41.16
CA LEU A 15 7.79 -22.32 41.13
C LEU A 15 6.52 -22.19 40.26
N PHE A 16 5.36 -22.03 40.90
CA PHE A 16 4.14 -21.60 40.22
C PHE A 16 4.34 -20.14 39.80
N LEU A 17 4.73 -19.91 38.55
CA LEU A 17 4.57 -18.61 37.92
C LEU A 17 3.08 -18.48 37.56
N ILE A 18 2.30 -17.85 38.46
CA ILE A 18 0.96 -17.39 38.12
C ILE A 18 1.16 -16.18 37.19
N LEU A 19 1.25 -16.43 35.90
CA LEU A 19 1.00 -15.43 34.87
C LEU A 19 -0.49 -15.11 34.92
N THR A 20 -0.87 -14.14 35.75
CA THR A 20 -2.12 -13.42 35.53
C THR A 20 -1.91 -12.56 34.29
N SER A 21 -2.08 -13.16 33.11
CA SER A 21 -2.44 -12.38 31.93
C SER A 21 -3.80 -11.76 32.26
N VAL A 22 -3.80 -10.49 32.66
CA VAL A 22 -5.00 -9.67 32.50
C VAL A 22 -5.10 -9.45 30.99
N SER A 23 -5.59 -10.46 30.28
CA SER A 23 -6.28 -10.21 29.03
C SER A 23 -7.40 -9.26 29.44
N ALA A 24 -7.39 -8.02 28.94
CA ALA A 24 -8.60 -7.24 28.94
C ALA A 24 -9.64 -8.10 28.21
N VAL A 25 -10.51 -8.75 28.97
CA VAL A 25 -11.66 -9.44 28.42
C VAL A 25 -12.52 -8.29 27.91
N ASN A 26 -12.40 -7.98 26.62
CA ASN A 26 -13.23 -6.96 26.01
C ASN A 26 -14.69 -7.32 26.27
N ALA A 27 -15.42 -6.37 26.86
CA ALA A 27 -16.70 -6.64 27.50
C ALA A 27 -17.75 -7.03 26.45
N ALA A 28 -18.56 -8.05 26.77
CA ALA A 28 -19.75 -8.39 26.00
C ALA A 28 -20.65 -7.16 25.75
N ALA A 29 -21.44 -7.18 24.68
CA ALA A 29 -22.39 -6.09 24.39
C ALA A 29 -23.22 -5.71 25.62
N ASN A 30 -23.29 -4.41 25.89
CA ASN A 30 -24.18 -3.82 26.87
C ASN A 30 -25.62 -4.02 26.39
N PRO A 31 -26.43 -4.84 27.08
CA PRO A 31 -27.80 -5.07 26.65
C PRO A 31 -28.69 -3.84 26.82
N ASN A 32 -28.34 -2.88 27.68
CA ASN A 32 -29.16 -1.71 28.00
C ASN A 32 -28.35 -0.40 27.89
N PRO A 33 -27.93 -0.01 26.67
CA PRO A 33 -27.19 1.24 26.49
C PRO A 33 -28.10 2.47 26.73
N SER A 34 -27.46 3.57 27.13
CA SER A 34 -28.04 4.91 27.08
C SER A 34 -27.58 5.60 25.80
N TRP A 35 -28.51 6.18 25.05
CA TRP A 35 -28.21 6.87 23.80
C TRP A 35 -28.23 8.39 23.96
N ASN A 36 -27.16 9.02 23.49
CA ASN A 36 -27.04 10.45 23.28
C ASN A 36 -27.50 10.76 21.85
N VAL A 37 -28.47 11.66 21.70
CA VAL A 37 -29.00 12.12 20.43
C VAL A 37 -28.29 13.41 20.05
N ASP A 38 -27.52 13.36 18.97
CA ASP A 38 -26.87 14.53 18.37
C ASP A 38 -27.81 15.21 17.37
N GLU A 39 -27.30 16.22 16.69
CA GLU A 39 -28.04 17.00 15.70
C GLU A 39 -28.37 16.22 14.42
N ARG A 40 -29.43 16.65 13.73
CA ARG A 40 -29.72 16.23 12.36
C ARG A 40 -28.60 16.69 11.43
N VAL A 41 -28.16 15.80 10.55
CA VAL A 41 -27.07 16.04 9.60
C VAL A 41 -27.50 16.00 8.14
N ILE A 42 -28.65 15.39 7.82
CA ILE A 42 -29.23 15.45 6.47
C ILE A 42 -30.72 15.72 6.60
N PHE A 43 -31.20 16.78 5.94
CA PHE A 43 -32.60 17.15 5.96
C PHE A 43 -33.27 16.74 4.65
N HIS A 44 -34.56 16.39 4.72
CA HIS A 44 -35.40 16.24 3.54
C HIS A 44 -35.49 17.55 2.74
N ASN A 45 -35.97 17.44 1.49
CA ASN A 45 -36.19 18.53 0.54
C ASN A 45 -34.93 19.38 0.24
N GLN A 46 -33.74 18.78 0.36
CA GLN A 46 -32.47 19.39 -0.04
C GLN A 46 -31.97 18.85 -1.39
N CYS A 47 -32.59 17.81 -1.91
CA CYS A 47 -32.45 17.27 -3.27
C CYS A 47 -33.82 17.26 -3.98
N SER A 48 -34.55 18.38 -3.94
CA SER A 48 -35.89 18.49 -4.52
C SER A 48 -35.88 18.26 -6.05
N PRO A 49 -36.87 17.55 -6.63
CA PRO A 49 -38.07 16.99 -5.98
C PRO A 49 -37.88 15.58 -5.40
N TYR A 50 -36.67 15.04 -5.43
CA TYR A 50 -36.38 13.62 -5.22
C TYR A 50 -36.46 13.18 -3.75
N ASP A 51 -36.20 14.08 -2.80
CA ASP A 51 -36.30 13.83 -1.36
C ASP A 51 -37.32 14.75 -0.66
N TYR A 52 -38.35 15.19 -1.39
CA TYR A 52 -39.30 16.21 -0.95
C TYR A 52 -39.96 15.91 0.40
N TYR A 53 -40.37 14.66 0.67
CA TYR A 53 -40.98 14.30 1.96
C TYR A 53 -39.95 13.77 2.95
N ALA A 54 -38.93 13.02 2.49
CA ALA A 54 -38.04 12.31 3.39
C ALA A 54 -36.64 12.12 2.80
N ALA A 55 -35.63 12.24 3.67
CA ALA A 55 -34.31 11.65 3.50
C ALA A 55 -34.19 10.50 4.51
N LYS A 56 -34.09 9.27 4.01
CA LYS A 56 -34.39 8.06 4.81
C LYS A 56 -33.53 6.86 4.35
N ASP A 57 -33.50 5.77 5.12
CA ASP A 57 -32.75 4.53 4.85
C ASP A 57 -31.29 4.77 4.41
N PRO A 58 -30.43 5.35 5.27
CA PRO A 58 -29.08 5.71 4.86
C PRO A 58 -28.12 4.51 4.85
N THR A 59 -27.13 4.59 3.97
CA THR A 59 -25.83 3.97 4.17
C THR A 59 -24.74 5.03 4.25
N ILE A 60 -23.75 4.84 5.13
CA ILE A 60 -22.65 5.77 5.40
C ILE A 60 -21.31 5.04 5.50
N VAL A 61 -20.30 5.59 4.80
CA VAL A 61 -18.91 5.11 4.84
C VAL A 61 -17.95 6.28 4.93
N TYR A 62 -16.88 6.16 5.71
CA TYR A 62 -15.75 7.08 5.63
C TYR A 62 -14.68 6.57 4.68
N TYR A 63 -14.42 7.30 3.59
CA TYR A 63 -13.44 6.96 2.57
C TYR A 63 -12.82 8.22 1.97
N ASN A 64 -11.51 8.18 1.72
CA ASN A 64 -10.76 9.28 1.09
C ASN A 64 -11.00 10.65 1.77
N GLY A 65 -10.96 10.66 3.10
CA GLY A 65 -11.14 11.88 3.90
C GLY A 65 -12.57 12.44 3.94
N LYS A 66 -13.58 11.66 3.53
CA LYS A 66 -15.00 12.06 3.50
C LYS A 66 -15.92 10.97 4.00
N TYR A 67 -17.00 11.38 4.66
CA TYR A 67 -18.20 10.58 4.80
C TYR A 67 -18.97 10.61 3.49
N LEU A 68 -19.21 9.44 2.91
CA LEU A 68 -20.06 9.21 1.74
C LEU A 68 -21.40 8.69 2.25
N VAL A 69 -22.49 9.36 1.92
CA VAL A 69 -23.84 8.96 2.34
C VAL A 69 -24.73 8.78 1.12
N TYR A 70 -25.30 7.58 1.01
CA TYR A 70 -26.38 7.28 0.06
C TYR A 70 -27.66 7.09 0.85
N TYR A 71 -28.77 7.61 0.35
CA TYR A 71 -30.02 7.54 1.07
C TYR A 71 -31.21 7.51 0.11
N THR A 72 -32.31 6.99 0.61
CA THR A 72 -33.61 7.01 -0.05
C THR A 72 -34.27 8.38 0.10
N GLY A 73 -34.60 9.01 -1.03
CA GLY A 73 -35.46 10.18 -1.13
C GLY A 73 -36.92 9.78 -1.39
N ALA A 74 -37.84 10.23 -0.56
CA ALA A 74 -39.28 10.16 -0.86
C ALA A 74 -39.69 11.36 -1.70
N ASN A 75 -40.02 11.13 -2.97
CA ASN A 75 -40.29 12.20 -3.91
C ASN A 75 -41.72 12.77 -3.74
N LYS A 76 -41.94 13.97 -4.27
CA LYS A 76 -43.24 14.66 -4.18
C LYS A 76 -44.39 13.95 -4.91
N SER A 77 -44.07 13.13 -5.91
CA SER A 77 -45.03 12.49 -6.83
C SER A 77 -45.38 11.04 -6.46
N GLY A 78 -44.89 10.52 -5.33
CA GLY A 78 -45.23 9.18 -4.87
C GLY A 78 -44.21 8.06 -5.19
N GLY A 79 -42.95 8.38 -5.49
CA GLY A 79 -41.87 7.41 -5.72
C GLY A 79 -40.68 7.50 -4.76
N TRP A 80 -39.78 6.53 -4.85
CA TRP A 80 -38.55 6.41 -4.06
C TRP A 80 -37.34 6.56 -4.98
N GLN A 81 -36.39 7.39 -4.58
CA GLN A 81 -35.23 7.80 -5.38
C GLN A 81 -33.96 7.60 -4.56
N MET A 82 -32.82 7.43 -5.22
CA MET A 82 -31.54 7.43 -4.53
C MET A 82 -30.86 8.78 -4.64
N CYS A 83 -30.42 9.28 -3.51
CA CYS A 83 -29.66 10.52 -3.39
C CYS A 83 -28.30 10.23 -2.76
N PHE A 84 -27.33 11.08 -3.08
CA PHE A 84 -25.96 11.04 -2.59
C PHE A 84 -25.55 12.39 -2.00
N THR A 85 -24.76 12.35 -0.93
CA THR A 85 -24.06 13.52 -0.40
C THR A 85 -22.74 13.10 0.26
N SER A 86 -21.80 14.05 0.39
CA SER A 86 -20.55 13.77 1.10
C SER A 86 -19.94 15.01 1.75
N ALA A 87 -19.20 14.81 2.83
CA ALA A 87 -18.46 15.86 3.53
C ALA A 87 -17.28 15.28 4.32
N SER A 88 -16.24 16.07 4.56
CA SER A 88 -15.09 15.65 5.37
C SER A 88 -15.38 15.47 6.85
N THR A 89 -16.49 16.02 7.34
CA THR A 89 -16.96 15.87 8.71
C THR A 89 -18.45 15.57 8.72
N ILE A 90 -18.92 14.88 9.76
CA ILE A 90 -20.34 14.62 10.02
C ILE A 90 -21.15 15.92 10.04
N ALA A 91 -20.67 16.94 10.77
CA ALA A 91 -21.35 18.24 10.84
C ALA A 91 -21.43 18.92 9.45
N GLY A 92 -20.41 18.72 8.61
CA GLY A 92 -20.38 19.21 7.23
C GLY A 92 -21.47 18.61 6.34
N LEU A 93 -21.99 17.42 6.65
CA LEU A 93 -23.10 16.82 5.90
C LEU A 93 -24.34 17.71 5.91
N LYS A 94 -24.54 18.57 6.91
CA LYS A 94 -25.69 19.49 7.01
C LYS A 94 -25.82 20.41 5.81
N THR A 95 -24.70 20.91 5.30
CA THR A 95 -24.65 21.91 4.23
C THR A 95 -24.09 21.35 2.93
N ALA A 96 -23.61 20.11 2.91
CA ALA A 96 -23.07 19.45 1.73
C ALA A 96 -24.08 19.43 0.56
N PRO A 97 -23.65 19.55 -0.71
CA PRO A 97 -24.55 19.38 -1.85
C PRO A 97 -25.19 17.98 -1.89
N ARG A 98 -26.42 17.89 -2.39
CA ARG A 98 -27.15 16.63 -2.57
C ARG A 98 -27.36 16.37 -4.05
N THR A 99 -27.19 15.12 -4.47
CA THR A 99 -27.25 14.73 -5.88
C THR A 99 -28.17 13.54 -6.07
N TYR A 100 -29.13 13.67 -6.97
CA TYR A 100 -29.93 12.54 -7.45
C TYR A 100 -29.08 11.62 -8.32
N MET A 101 -29.14 10.32 -8.05
CA MET A 101 -28.33 9.33 -8.75
C MET A 101 -29.05 8.76 -9.98
N SER A 102 -29.06 9.53 -11.07
CA SER A 102 -29.72 9.11 -12.32
C SER A 102 -29.19 7.79 -12.92
N LYS A 103 -27.95 7.41 -12.61
CA LYS A 103 -27.29 6.22 -13.19
C LYS A 103 -27.74 4.90 -12.61
N ILE A 104 -28.40 4.88 -11.45
CA ILE A 104 -28.82 3.62 -10.80
C ILE A 104 -30.25 3.19 -11.16
N GLY A 105 -30.95 3.99 -11.98
CA GLY A 105 -32.24 3.68 -12.65
C GLY A 105 -33.34 4.72 -12.38
N GLU A 106 -34.56 4.55 -12.93
CA GLU A 106 -35.64 5.56 -12.85
C GLU A 106 -36.98 5.13 -12.19
N SER A 107 -37.25 3.84 -11.90
CA SER A 107 -38.57 3.40 -11.42
C SER A 107 -38.76 3.29 -9.90
N TYR A 108 -37.81 2.71 -9.16
CA TYR A 108 -37.95 2.45 -7.71
C TYR A 108 -36.60 2.04 -7.11
N PHE A 109 -35.98 2.88 -6.27
CA PHE A 109 -34.69 2.59 -5.62
C PHE A 109 -34.68 3.07 -4.17
N CYS A 110 -34.47 2.15 -3.24
CA CYS A 110 -34.42 2.47 -1.81
C CYS A 110 -33.57 1.47 -1.02
N ALA A 111 -33.36 1.78 0.26
CA ALA A 111 -32.54 1.05 1.22
C ALA A 111 -31.17 0.64 0.67
N PRO A 112 -30.31 1.62 0.31
CA PRO A 112 -28.95 1.36 -0.11
C PRO A 112 -28.08 0.74 1.00
N GLU A 113 -27.14 -0.10 0.58
CA GLU A 113 -25.98 -0.51 1.35
C GLU A 113 -24.72 -0.34 0.49
N LEU A 114 -23.68 0.30 1.03
CA LEU A 114 -22.42 0.54 0.34
C LEU A 114 -21.27 -0.28 0.96
N PHE A 115 -20.48 -0.99 0.16
CA PHE A 115 -19.19 -1.52 0.63
C PHE A 115 -18.19 -1.70 -0.51
N TYR A 116 -16.91 -1.68 -0.18
CA TYR A 116 -15.84 -2.07 -1.08
C TYR A 116 -15.65 -3.59 -1.05
N TYR A 117 -15.68 -4.23 -2.21
CA TYR A 117 -15.42 -5.65 -2.34
C TYR A 117 -13.98 -5.87 -2.80
N GLU A 118 -13.10 -6.13 -1.83
CA GLU A 118 -11.65 -6.27 -2.04
C GLU A 118 -11.28 -7.30 -3.12
N PRO A 119 -11.91 -8.49 -3.21
CA PRO A 119 -11.51 -9.50 -4.19
C PRO A 119 -11.64 -9.04 -5.64
N GLN A 120 -12.53 -8.08 -5.93
CA GLN A 120 -12.73 -7.54 -7.28
C GLN A 120 -12.27 -6.10 -7.42
N LYS A 121 -11.84 -5.46 -6.32
CA LYS A 121 -11.42 -4.05 -6.26
C LYS A 121 -12.50 -3.08 -6.75
N LEU A 122 -13.76 -3.38 -6.43
CA LEU A 122 -14.92 -2.60 -6.83
C LEU A 122 -15.75 -2.22 -5.61
N TRP A 123 -16.33 -1.02 -5.64
CA TRP A 123 -17.41 -0.64 -4.76
C TRP A 123 -18.72 -1.25 -5.24
N TYR A 124 -19.51 -1.70 -4.29
CA TYR A 124 -20.84 -2.24 -4.47
C TYR A 124 -21.84 -1.34 -3.75
N LEU A 125 -22.88 -0.92 -4.48
CA LEU A 125 -24.08 -0.32 -3.92
C LEU A 125 -25.20 -1.32 -4.12
N VAL A 126 -25.66 -1.94 -3.03
CA VAL A 126 -26.78 -2.88 -2.98
C VAL A 126 -28.04 -2.11 -2.68
N TYR A 127 -29.14 -2.41 -3.34
CA TYR A 127 -30.40 -1.67 -3.15
C TYR A 127 -31.61 -2.46 -3.63
N GLN A 128 -32.78 -2.00 -3.19
CA GLN A 128 -34.06 -2.47 -3.72
C GLN A 128 -34.31 -1.86 -5.09
N ASP A 129 -34.70 -2.69 -6.06
CA ASP A 129 -34.97 -2.28 -7.44
C ASP A 129 -36.31 -2.83 -7.92
N GLY A 130 -37.05 -2.02 -8.67
CA GLY A 130 -38.35 -2.39 -9.24
C GLY A 130 -38.30 -3.49 -10.31
N THR A 131 -37.12 -3.79 -10.88
CA THR A 131 -36.95 -4.81 -11.94
C THR A 131 -36.47 -6.15 -11.38
N TYR A 132 -35.40 -6.11 -10.57
CA TYR A 132 -34.71 -7.31 -10.07
C TYR A 132 -35.09 -7.68 -8.63
N GLY A 133 -35.79 -6.81 -7.91
CA GLY A 133 -35.96 -6.94 -6.46
C GLY A 133 -34.68 -6.58 -5.74
N ALA A 134 -33.74 -7.54 -5.63
CA ALA A 134 -32.39 -7.29 -5.14
C ALA A 134 -31.45 -6.92 -6.30
N ALA A 135 -30.94 -5.70 -6.29
CA ALA A 135 -30.01 -5.22 -7.30
C ALA A 135 -28.71 -4.69 -6.69
N TYR A 136 -27.69 -4.62 -7.53
CA TYR A 136 -26.47 -3.91 -7.20
C TYR A 136 -25.96 -3.07 -8.38
N ALA A 137 -25.20 -2.03 -8.08
CA ALA A 137 -24.38 -1.30 -9.02
C ALA A 137 -22.92 -1.32 -8.55
N THR A 138 -21.98 -1.12 -9.47
CA THR A 138 -20.55 -1.11 -9.15
C THR A 138 -19.83 0.12 -9.68
N THR A 139 -18.78 0.56 -8.98
CA THR A 139 -17.86 1.62 -9.42
C THR A 139 -16.45 1.43 -8.83
N THR A 140 -15.45 2.13 -9.38
CA THR A 140 -14.12 2.30 -8.76
C THR A 140 -14.00 3.61 -7.98
N THR A 141 -14.94 4.53 -8.14
CA THR A 141 -14.91 5.91 -7.60
C THR A 141 -16.25 6.25 -6.93
N PRO A 142 -16.50 5.78 -5.70
CA PRO A 142 -17.81 5.90 -5.05
C PRO A 142 -18.19 7.38 -4.83
N ASP A 143 -17.21 8.25 -4.60
CA ASP A 143 -17.41 9.68 -4.41
C ASP A 143 -17.87 10.44 -5.68
N ASP A 144 -17.86 9.80 -6.86
CA ASP A 144 -18.52 10.29 -8.07
C ASP A 144 -19.90 9.64 -8.26
N PRO A 145 -21.01 10.34 -8.02
CA PRO A 145 -22.37 9.80 -8.17
C PRO A 145 -22.74 9.43 -9.62
N ASN A 146 -21.97 9.85 -10.62
CA ASN A 146 -22.23 9.53 -12.04
C ASN A 146 -21.43 8.31 -12.55
N SER A 147 -20.56 7.74 -11.72
CA SER A 147 -19.65 6.65 -12.11
C SER A 147 -20.28 5.24 -12.06
N TRP A 148 -21.49 5.13 -11.51
CA TRP A 148 -22.13 3.84 -11.22
C TRP A 148 -22.60 3.12 -12.48
N SER A 149 -22.41 1.79 -12.50
CA SER A 149 -22.74 0.93 -13.65
C SER A 149 -24.23 0.77 -13.96
N GLY A 150 -25.11 1.27 -13.10
CA GLY A 150 -26.54 0.94 -13.12
C GLY A 150 -26.87 -0.46 -12.56
N PRO A 151 -28.17 -0.81 -12.53
CA PRO A 151 -28.68 -1.96 -11.82
C PRO A 151 -28.30 -3.29 -12.50
N LYS A 152 -27.77 -4.21 -11.70
CA LYS A 152 -27.43 -5.58 -12.07
C LYS A 152 -28.14 -6.54 -11.12
N SER A 153 -28.53 -7.70 -11.64
CA SER A 153 -29.17 -8.76 -10.86
C SER A 153 -28.15 -9.61 -10.12
N PHE A 154 -28.46 -9.96 -8.86
CA PHE A 154 -27.75 -10.99 -8.09
C PHE A 154 -28.02 -12.43 -8.59
N GLY A 155 -28.84 -12.63 -9.62
CA GLY A 155 -29.18 -13.95 -10.13
C GLY A 155 -30.03 -14.78 -9.15
N ILE A 156 -30.69 -14.11 -8.21
CA ILE A 156 -31.60 -14.71 -7.24
C ILE A 156 -33.06 -14.46 -7.62
N SER A 157 -33.94 -15.37 -7.21
CA SER A 157 -35.38 -15.29 -7.46
C SER A 157 -36.16 -15.83 -6.25
N GLY A 158 -37.49 -15.70 -6.28
CA GLY A 158 -38.39 -16.11 -5.20
C GLY A 158 -38.89 -14.92 -4.37
N ASN A 159 -39.18 -15.13 -3.08
CA ASN A 159 -39.56 -14.03 -2.19
C ASN A 159 -38.33 -13.15 -1.91
N MET A 160 -38.23 -12.05 -2.66
CA MET A 160 -37.13 -11.08 -2.57
C MET A 160 -37.37 -10.07 -1.45
N GLY A 161 -38.63 -9.72 -1.18
CA GLY A 161 -38.96 -8.82 -0.09
C GLY A 161 -38.18 -7.50 -0.14
N TRP A 162 -37.65 -7.07 0.99
CA TRP A 162 -37.10 -5.73 1.19
C TRP A 162 -35.82 -5.76 2.06
N ASP A 163 -35.13 -4.63 2.09
CA ASP A 163 -33.98 -4.31 2.94
C ASP A 163 -32.84 -5.34 2.85
N TYR A 164 -32.17 -5.36 1.70
CA TYR A 164 -31.03 -6.24 1.46
C TYR A 164 -29.79 -5.73 2.18
N TYR A 165 -29.11 -6.61 2.93
CA TYR A 165 -27.86 -6.29 3.61
C TYR A 165 -26.87 -7.44 3.44
N ILE A 166 -25.64 -7.14 3.02
CA ILE A 166 -24.61 -8.12 2.66
C ILE A 166 -23.34 -7.93 3.50
N ILE A 167 -23.05 -8.94 4.30
CA ILE A 167 -21.75 -9.09 4.97
C ILE A 167 -20.99 -10.29 4.41
N CYS A 168 -19.67 -10.20 4.36
CA CYS A 168 -18.80 -11.30 4.00
C CYS A 168 -17.89 -11.70 5.18
N ASP A 169 -17.71 -13.00 5.38
CA ASP A 169 -16.56 -13.53 6.11
C ASP A 169 -15.48 -13.98 5.13
N ASP A 170 -14.50 -14.78 5.57
CA ASP A 170 -13.39 -15.24 4.71
C ASP A 170 -13.81 -16.35 3.71
N GLN A 171 -15.04 -16.88 3.81
CA GLN A 171 -15.53 -18.00 3.00
C GLN A 171 -16.76 -17.65 2.16
N TYR A 172 -17.70 -16.89 2.72
CA TYR A 172 -19.01 -16.64 2.13
C TYR A 172 -19.43 -15.17 2.20
N ALA A 173 -20.23 -14.77 1.21
CA ALA A 173 -21.10 -13.60 1.30
C ALA A 173 -22.48 -14.05 1.78
N TYR A 174 -23.05 -13.34 2.75
CA TYR A 174 -24.37 -13.58 3.34
C TYR A 174 -25.28 -12.39 3.03
N MET A 175 -26.42 -12.65 2.38
CA MET A 175 -27.44 -11.63 2.11
C MET A 175 -28.63 -11.87 3.04
N TYR A 176 -28.94 -10.84 3.83
CA TYR A 176 -30.11 -10.76 4.70
C TYR A 176 -31.21 -9.95 4.02
N ASN A 177 -32.47 -10.35 4.20
CA ASN A 177 -33.63 -9.59 3.72
C ASN A 177 -34.91 -9.98 4.48
N THR A 178 -35.85 -9.04 4.56
CA THR A 178 -37.18 -9.28 5.11
C THR A 178 -38.12 -9.74 4.00
N PRO A 179 -38.78 -10.92 4.09
CA PRO A 179 -39.70 -11.39 3.07
C PRO A 179 -41.00 -10.58 3.03
N SER A 180 -41.60 -10.44 1.85
CA SER A 180 -42.87 -9.71 1.66
C SER A 180 -44.13 -10.46 2.08
N ASP A 181 -43.99 -11.56 2.83
CA ASP A 181 -45.09 -12.46 3.21
C ASP A 181 -45.70 -12.15 4.59
N GLY A 182 -45.21 -11.11 5.28
CA GLY A 182 -45.70 -10.72 6.60
C GLY A 182 -45.42 -11.75 7.70
N SER A 183 -44.50 -12.69 7.47
CA SER A 183 -44.23 -13.79 8.40
C SER A 183 -43.47 -13.38 9.68
N GLY A 184 -42.94 -12.16 9.74
CA GLY A 184 -42.08 -11.70 10.83
C GLY A 184 -40.75 -12.46 10.88
N LYS A 185 -40.26 -12.95 9.74
CA LYS A 185 -39.01 -13.71 9.61
C LYS A 185 -37.94 -12.84 8.96
N LEU A 186 -36.67 -13.11 9.28
CA LEU A 186 -35.52 -12.62 8.53
C LEU A 186 -34.95 -13.77 7.69
N TYR A 187 -34.86 -13.59 6.38
CA TYR A 187 -34.24 -14.58 5.49
C TYR A 187 -32.75 -14.32 5.32
N MET A 188 -31.97 -15.39 5.19
CA MET A 188 -30.55 -15.37 4.84
C MET A 188 -30.29 -16.30 3.66
N ARG A 189 -29.55 -15.80 2.67
CA ARG A 189 -28.92 -16.57 1.59
C ARG A 189 -27.42 -16.45 1.71
N LYS A 190 -26.67 -17.45 1.26
CA LYS A 190 -25.22 -17.36 1.16
C LYS A 190 -24.67 -17.88 -0.16
N THR A 191 -23.54 -17.33 -0.58
CA THR A 191 -22.73 -17.82 -1.71
C THR A 191 -21.25 -17.79 -1.35
N ALA A 192 -20.44 -18.69 -1.92
CA ALA A 192 -19.00 -18.64 -1.75
C ALA A 192 -18.42 -17.34 -2.35
N LEU A 193 -17.39 -16.76 -1.75
CA LEU A 193 -16.80 -15.49 -2.25
C LEU A 193 -16.41 -15.56 -3.73
N ALA A 194 -15.86 -16.69 -4.19
CA ALA A 194 -15.49 -16.89 -5.59
C ALA A 194 -16.67 -16.82 -6.58
N ASN A 195 -17.90 -16.98 -6.09
CA ASN A 195 -19.13 -16.94 -6.89
C ASN A 195 -19.89 -15.61 -6.76
N PHE A 196 -19.49 -14.75 -5.81
CA PHE A 196 -20.07 -13.43 -5.63
C PHE A 196 -19.79 -12.55 -6.88
N PRO A 197 -20.75 -11.74 -7.36
CA PRO A 197 -22.06 -11.46 -6.77
C PRO A 197 -23.22 -12.33 -7.28
N ASN A 198 -23.14 -12.95 -8.45
CA ASN A 198 -24.35 -13.39 -9.16
C ASN A 198 -24.49 -14.89 -9.41
N LYS A 199 -23.73 -15.72 -8.69
CA LYS A 199 -23.77 -17.19 -8.82
C LYS A 199 -23.82 -17.86 -7.46
N GLY A 200 -24.33 -19.08 -7.44
CA GLY A 200 -24.16 -20.00 -6.30
C GLY A 200 -24.88 -19.61 -5.01
N TRP A 201 -25.85 -18.69 -5.06
CA TRP A 201 -26.68 -18.35 -3.91
C TRP A 201 -27.52 -19.54 -3.47
N SER A 202 -27.52 -19.83 -2.17
CA SER A 202 -28.40 -20.82 -1.57
C SER A 202 -29.87 -20.40 -1.68
N THR A 203 -30.78 -21.37 -1.53
CA THR A 203 -32.18 -21.07 -1.18
C THR A 203 -32.24 -20.29 0.14
N PRO A 204 -33.26 -19.43 0.33
CA PRO A 204 -33.39 -18.68 1.59
C PRO A 204 -33.60 -19.62 2.78
N THR A 205 -32.96 -19.28 3.89
CA THR A 205 -33.12 -19.91 5.19
C THR A 205 -33.61 -18.89 6.21
N VAL A 206 -34.32 -19.33 7.25
CA VAL A 206 -34.79 -18.43 8.31
C VAL A 206 -33.65 -18.20 9.29
N SER A 207 -33.19 -16.96 9.38
CA SER A 207 -32.12 -16.54 10.30
C SER A 207 -32.68 -16.17 11.68
N CYS A 208 -33.74 -15.35 11.68
CA CYS A 208 -34.45 -14.89 12.88
C CYS A 208 -35.96 -14.93 12.64
N SER A 209 -36.75 -14.91 13.71
CA SER A 209 -38.21 -14.85 13.68
C SER A 209 -38.72 -13.89 14.75
N ASN A 210 -39.98 -13.44 14.60
CA ASN A 210 -40.60 -12.39 15.42
C ASN A 210 -39.89 -11.04 15.31
N VAL A 211 -39.32 -10.76 14.14
CA VAL A 211 -38.62 -9.50 13.83
C VAL A 211 -39.40 -8.73 12.77
N PHE A 212 -39.08 -7.45 12.61
CA PHE A 212 -39.82 -6.56 11.72
C PHE A 212 -39.06 -6.27 10.40
N GLU A 213 -38.09 -5.35 10.32
CA GLU A 213 -37.37 -5.05 9.05
C GLU A 213 -35.97 -4.43 9.25
N ALA A 214 -35.34 -3.92 8.17
CA ALA A 214 -34.07 -3.19 8.18
C ALA A 214 -32.94 -3.87 8.96
N ALA A 215 -32.63 -5.11 8.59
CA ALA A 215 -31.53 -5.85 9.22
C ALA A 215 -30.16 -5.33 8.79
N ALA A 216 -29.23 -5.19 9.74
CA ALA A 216 -27.83 -4.89 9.48
C ALA A 216 -26.92 -5.79 10.31
N VAL A 217 -25.81 -6.25 9.73
CA VAL A 217 -24.86 -7.16 10.39
C VAL A 217 -23.47 -6.56 10.39
N TYR A 218 -22.82 -6.54 11.55
CA TYR A 218 -21.47 -6.01 11.73
C TYR A 218 -20.57 -6.99 12.45
N LYS A 219 -19.28 -6.92 12.19
CA LYS A 219 -18.26 -7.60 12.98
C LYS A 219 -17.63 -6.61 13.96
N SER A 220 -17.65 -6.90 15.26
CA SER A 220 -16.94 -6.07 16.24
C SER A 220 -15.49 -6.50 16.38
N LEU A 221 -14.57 -5.54 16.28
CA LEU A 221 -13.14 -5.77 16.48
C LEU A 221 -12.79 -5.95 17.97
N ALA A 222 -13.57 -5.36 18.87
CA ALA A 222 -13.36 -5.47 20.31
C ALA A 222 -13.50 -6.91 20.82
N ASP A 223 -14.55 -7.63 20.46
CA ASP A 223 -14.82 -8.97 21.00
C ASP A 223 -14.83 -10.09 19.94
N ASN A 224 -14.55 -9.73 18.67
CA ASN A 224 -14.56 -10.62 17.52
C ASN A 224 -15.91 -11.36 17.34
N GLN A 225 -17.01 -10.82 17.85
CA GLN A 225 -18.37 -11.31 17.60
C GLN A 225 -19.00 -10.57 16.42
N TYR A 226 -20.03 -11.20 15.86
CA TYR A 226 -20.96 -10.57 14.94
C TYR A 226 -22.19 -10.09 15.68
N TYR A 227 -22.68 -8.93 15.28
CA TYR A 227 -23.88 -8.31 15.82
C TYR A 227 -24.88 -8.06 14.70
N LEU A 228 -26.08 -8.60 14.88
CA LEU A 228 -27.23 -8.37 14.00
C LEU A 228 -28.15 -7.37 14.69
N LEU A 229 -28.38 -6.25 14.03
CA LEU A 229 -29.38 -5.26 14.38
C LEU A 229 -30.61 -5.53 13.51
N VAL A 230 -31.80 -5.53 14.12
CA VAL A 230 -33.06 -5.61 13.35
C VAL A 230 -34.01 -4.57 13.90
N GLU A 231 -34.63 -3.80 13.01
CA GLU A 231 -35.62 -2.82 13.42
C GLU A 231 -36.87 -3.53 13.95
N ALA A 232 -37.49 -2.94 14.97
CA ALA A 232 -38.69 -3.41 15.63
C ALA A 232 -39.70 -2.27 15.85
N MET A 233 -40.94 -2.68 16.12
CA MET A 233 -42.06 -1.78 16.43
C MET A 233 -42.38 -1.82 17.93
N ILE A 234 -41.35 -1.58 18.76
CA ILE A 234 -41.43 -1.61 20.23
C ILE A 234 -41.11 -0.21 20.76
N ASP A 235 -42.07 0.43 21.43
CA ASP A 235 -41.94 1.82 21.93
C ASP A 235 -41.62 2.84 20.81
N GLY A 236 -42.39 2.75 19.71
CA GLY A 236 -42.08 3.41 18.45
C GLY A 236 -41.25 2.51 17.54
N ARG A 237 -40.58 3.10 16.55
CA ARG A 237 -39.53 2.40 15.78
C ARG A 237 -38.29 2.28 16.67
N SER A 238 -37.70 1.10 16.72
CA SER A 238 -36.56 0.77 17.59
C SER A 238 -35.66 -0.30 16.97
N TYR A 239 -34.54 -0.63 17.62
CA TYR A 239 -33.70 -1.77 17.25
C TYR A 239 -33.61 -2.82 18.36
N GLU A 240 -33.72 -4.07 17.93
CA GLU A 240 -33.28 -5.26 18.65
C GLU A 240 -31.81 -5.56 18.31
N LEU A 241 -31.07 -6.13 19.25
CA LEU A 241 -29.69 -6.56 19.07
C LEU A 241 -29.57 -8.06 19.30
N PHE A 242 -28.89 -8.74 18.38
CA PHE A 242 -28.52 -10.14 18.46
C PHE A 242 -27.00 -10.30 18.31
N THR A 243 -26.44 -11.40 18.81
CA THR A 243 -25.02 -11.73 18.70
C THR A 243 -24.79 -13.14 18.16
N SER A 244 -23.67 -13.35 17.47
CA SER A 244 -23.21 -14.64 16.97
C SER A 244 -21.69 -14.68 16.83
N SER A 245 -21.12 -15.89 16.81
CA SER A 245 -19.71 -16.10 16.43
C SER A 245 -19.52 -16.19 14.91
N SER A 246 -20.59 -16.14 14.11
CA SER A 246 -20.54 -16.21 12.65
C SER A 246 -21.44 -15.16 12.00
N ALA A 247 -20.98 -14.62 10.87
CA ALA A 247 -21.75 -13.71 10.02
C ALA A 247 -23.07 -14.30 9.52
N GLY A 248 -23.21 -15.63 9.51
CA GLY A 248 -24.41 -16.36 9.10
C GLY A 248 -25.33 -16.82 10.25
N GLY A 249 -24.98 -16.52 11.51
CA GLY A 249 -25.66 -17.07 12.68
C GLY A 249 -25.16 -18.47 13.11
N PRO A 250 -25.86 -19.15 14.03
CA PRO A 250 -27.15 -18.79 14.60
C PRO A 250 -27.07 -17.56 15.51
N TRP A 251 -28.17 -16.83 15.61
CA TRP A 251 -28.26 -15.57 16.35
C TRP A 251 -28.87 -15.77 17.74
N THR A 252 -28.27 -15.14 18.74
CA THR A 252 -28.77 -15.09 20.12
C THR A 252 -29.24 -13.68 20.43
N LEU A 253 -30.48 -13.51 20.89
CA LEU A 253 -31.01 -12.19 21.29
C LEU A 253 -30.22 -11.65 22.49
N VAL A 254 -29.65 -10.46 22.34
CA VAL A 254 -29.02 -9.69 23.42
C VAL A 254 -30.09 -8.85 24.13
N ASN A 255 -30.85 -8.05 23.38
CA ASN A 255 -31.97 -7.28 23.89
C ASN A 255 -32.94 -6.88 22.76
N ASN A 256 -34.25 -6.96 22.99
CA ASN A 256 -35.28 -6.50 22.06
C ASN A 256 -35.62 -5.00 22.17
N LYS A 257 -34.94 -4.28 23.06
CA LYS A 257 -35.07 -2.83 23.29
C LYS A 257 -33.69 -2.17 23.35
N TRP A 258 -32.79 -2.57 22.47
CA TRP A 258 -31.40 -2.10 22.51
C TRP A 258 -31.29 -0.61 22.18
N ALA A 259 -32.02 -0.13 21.18
CA ALA A 259 -32.17 1.31 20.90
C ALA A 259 -33.64 1.67 20.71
N THR A 260 -34.23 2.35 21.69
CA THR A 260 -35.66 2.71 21.73
C THR A 260 -35.83 4.16 22.16
N ARG A 261 -37.04 4.69 22.00
CA ARG A 261 -37.40 6.00 22.56
C ARG A 261 -37.07 6.11 24.05
N SER A 262 -37.37 5.08 24.84
CA SER A 262 -37.15 5.09 26.29
C SER A 262 -35.70 5.21 26.74
N ASN A 263 -34.72 4.84 25.90
CA ASN A 263 -33.29 4.96 26.22
C ASN A 263 -32.55 6.04 25.41
N LEU A 264 -33.27 6.91 24.69
CA LEU A 264 -32.76 8.20 24.23
C LEU A 264 -32.69 9.19 25.40
N THR A 265 -31.61 9.07 26.18
CA THR A 265 -31.48 9.72 27.50
C THR A 265 -31.03 11.17 27.46
N LYS A 266 -30.32 11.60 26.40
CA LYS A 266 -29.77 12.96 26.29
C LYS A 266 -29.93 13.48 24.88
N TYR A 267 -30.36 14.73 24.74
CA TYR A 267 -30.40 15.44 23.47
C TYR A 267 -29.38 16.59 23.54
N ASN A 268 -28.39 16.56 22.66
CA ASN A 268 -27.38 17.61 22.55
C ASN A 268 -27.87 18.80 21.70
N SER A 269 -29.01 18.65 21.01
CA SER A 269 -29.70 19.68 20.23
C SER A 269 -31.23 19.64 20.47
N ASP A 270 -32.01 20.09 19.50
CA ASP A 270 -33.46 19.92 19.45
C ASP A 270 -33.90 18.44 19.48
N LYS A 271 -35.04 18.17 20.13
CA LYS A 271 -35.64 16.83 20.16
C LYS A 271 -36.29 16.50 18.82
N TRP A 272 -35.46 16.13 17.84
CA TRP A 272 -35.88 15.89 16.46
C TRP A 272 -36.40 14.48 16.19
N THR A 273 -36.21 13.56 17.13
CA THR A 273 -36.74 12.19 16.99
C THR A 273 -37.26 11.62 18.31
N THR A 274 -38.31 10.81 18.18
CA THR A 274 -38.83 9.89 19.20
C THR A 274 -38.83 8.45 18.69
N ASN A 275 -38.07 8.18 17.63
CA ASN A 275 -38.00 6.90 16.92
C ASN A 275 -36.54 6.62 16.54
N VAL A 276 -36.13 5.35 16.61
CA VAL A 276 -34.86 4.87 16.08
C VAL A 276 -35.19 3.92 14.95
N SER A 277 -35.23 4.43 13.73
CA SER A 277 -35.62 3.67 12.53
C SER A 277 -34.46 3.64 11.54
N HIS A 278 -34.52 2.70 10.59
CA HIS A 278 -33.61 2.42 9.47
C HIS A 278 -32.35 3.31 9.45
N GLY A 279 -31.21 2.68 9.69
CA GLY A 279 -29.95 3.37 9.86
C GLY A 279 -28.76 2.46 9.63
N GLU A 280 -27.57 3.03 9.70
CA GLU A 280 -26.31 2.29 9.64
C GLU A 280 -25.35 2.75 10.73
N LEU A 281 -24.66 1.79 11.36
CA LEU A 281 -23.50 2.09 12.21
C LEU A 281 -22.35 2.61 11.35
N ILE A 282 -21.69 3.67 11.81
CA ILE A 282 -20.46 4.14 11.17
C ILE A 282 -19.37 3.11 11.42
N ARG A 283 -18.92 2.50 10.33
CA ARG A 283 -17.92 1.43 10.34
C ARG A 283 -16.50 1.95 10.59
N ALA A 284 -15.66 1.08 11.16
CA ALA A 284 -14.23 1.29 11.33
C ALA A 284 -13.45 1.20 10.01
N GLY A 285 -14.02 0.49 9.03
CA GLY A 285 -13.52 0.41 7.66
C GLY A 285 -14.65 0.50 6.66
N TYR A 286 -14.38 0.10 5.41
CA TYR A 286 -15.35 0.25 4.31
C TYR A 286 -15.52 -0.99 3.45
N ASN A 287 -14.80 -2.06 3.75
CA ASN A 287 -14.82 -3.29 2.96
C ASN A 287 -16.02 -4.19 3.30
N GLN A 288 -16.13 -5.30 2.59
CA GLN A 288 -17.21 -6.29 2.70
C GLN A 288 -17.34 -6.98 4.06
N LYS A 289 -16.40 -6.77 5.00
CA LYS A 289 -16.43 -7.36 6.34
C LYS A 289 -17.26 -6.54 7.35
N LEU A 290 -17.60 -5.29 6.99
CA LEU A 290 -18.47 -4.40 7.76
C LEU A 290 -18.06 -4.28 9.25
N GLU A 291 -16.77 -4.03 9.47
CA GLU A 291 -16.17 -4.00 10.80
C GLU A 291 -16.52 -2.71 11.55
N ILE A 292 -16.87 -2.83 12.83
CA ILE A 292 -17.00 -1.73 13.81
C ILE A 292 -15.96 -1.92 14.91
N ASN A 293 -15.54 -0.83 15.56
CA ASN A 293 -14.55 -0.91 16.64
C ASN A 293 -15.10 -1.69 17.85
N ASP A 294 -16.18 -1.20 18.44
CA ASP A 294 -16.80 -1.77 19.64
C ASP A 294 -18.30 -1.50 19.61
N ILE A 295 -19.13 -2.53 19.77
CA ILE A 295 -20.59 -2.40 19.83
C ILE A 295 -21.06 -1.50 20.99
N ASN A 296 -20.25 -1.37 22.05
CA ASN A 296 -20.50 -0.51 23.20
C ASN A 296 -20.10 0.94 22.98
N LYS A 297 -19.48 1.27 21.84
CA LYS A 297 -19.03 2.61 21.47
C LYS A 297 -19.26 2.84 19.97
N VAL A 298 -20.51 3.04 19.57
CA VAL A 298 -20.91 3.22 18.17
C VAL A 298 -21.54 4.58 17.91
N ASP A 299 -21.24 5.10 16.72
CA ASP A 299 -21.96 6.17 16.06
C ASP A 299 -23.01 5.54 15.13
N PHE A 300 -24.29 5.89 15.29
CA PHE A 300 -25.40 5.31 14.55
C PHE A 300 -26.16 6.40 13.79
N LEU A 301 -26.04 6.43 12.46
CA LEU A 301 -26.80 7.34 11.61
C LEU A 301 -28.18 6.74 11.37
N ILE A 302 -29.21 7.36 11.93
CA ILE A 302 -30.58 6.85 11.89
C ILE A 302 -31.49 7.82 11.14
N GLN A 303 -32.57 7.29 10.56
CA GLN A 303 -33.72 8.12 10.23
C GLN A 303 -34.59 8.34 11.48
N GLY A 304 -35.07 9.57 11.65
CA GLY A 304 -35.88 9.93 12.81
C GLY A 304 -36.96 10.97 12.51
N THR A 305 -38.01 10.92 13.32
CA THR A 305 -39.15 11.83 13.31
C THR A 305 -39.79 11.89 14.69
N THR A 306 -40.47 12.99 14.98
CA THR A 306 -41.37 13.14 16.15
C THR A 306 -42.84 12.87 15.82
N ASP A 307 -43.20 12.83 14.55
CA ASP A 307 -44.57 12.65 14.07
C ASP A 307 -44.66 11.51 13.04
N MET A 308 -45.42 10.48 13.41
CA MET A 308 -45.68 9.28 12.61
C MET A 308 -47.13 9.22 12.11
N SER A 309 -47.93 10.28 12.33
CA SER A 309 -49.34 10.33 11.96
C SER A 309 -49.64 10.46 10.45
N PRO A 310 -48.77 11.04 9.60
CA PRO A 310 -49.01 11.08 8.16
C PRO A 310 -49.03 9.69 7.49
N GLU A 311 -49.52 9.62 6.25
CA GLU A 311 -49.32 8.44 5.39
C GLU A 311 -47.81 8.14 5.28
N TYR A 312 -47.44 6.86 5.24
CA TYR A 312 -46.05 6.42 5.37
C TYR A 312 -45.06 7.17 4.45
N GLN A 313 -45.45 7.42 3.21
CA GLN A 313 -44.61 8.13 2.22
C GLN A 313 -44.48 9.64 2.49
N GLN A 314 -45.41 10.22 3.23
CA GLN A 314 -45.44 11.64 3.59
C GLN A 314 -44.85 11.91 4.99
N ILE A 315 -44.42 10.87 5.71
CA ILE A 315 -43.72 11.04 6.98
C ILE A 315 -42.41 11.76 6.71
N ILE A 316 -42.20 12.85 7.45
CA ILE A 316 -40.98 13.64 7.35
C ILE A 316 -39.85 12.94 8.10
N TRP A 317 -38.99 12.26 7.35
CA TRP A 317 -37.75 11.69 7.88
C TRP A 317 -36.55 12.58 7.58
N ASN A 318 -35.74 12.80 8.61
CA ASN A 318 -34.41 13.38 8.49
C ASN A 318 -33.39 12.42 9.10
N LEU A 319 -32.13 12.56 8.71
CA LEU A 319 -31.06 11.72 9.22
C LEU A 319 -30.25 12.46 10.28
N GLY A 320 -29.91 11.77 11.35
CA GLY A 320 -29.12 12.31 12.46
C GLY A 320 -28.43 11.20 13.24
N LEU A 321 -27.47 11.58 14.06
CA LEU A 321 -26.65 10.63 14.81
C LEU A 321 -27.20 10.38 16.22
N ILE A 322 -27.13 9.13 16.63
CA ILE A 322 -27.22 8.73 18.04
C ILE A 322 -25.96 7.95 18.43
N ARG A 323 -25.56 8.04 19.70
CA ARG A 323 -24.34 7.40 20.23
C ARG A 323 -24.57 6.76 21.57
N ASN A 324 -24.05 5.56 21.78
CA ASN A 324 -24.18 4.84 23.07
C ASN A 324 -23.04 5.12 24.06
N TYR A 325 -22.27 6.18 23.82
CA TYR A 325 -21.14 6.62 24.65
C TYR A 325 -21.08 8.15 24.76
N THR A 326 -20.32 8.67 25.72
CA THR A 326 -20.10 10.10 25.91
C THR A 326 -18.86 10.60 25.16
N GLY A 327 -18.90 11.80 24.57
CA GLY A 327 -17.75 12.40 23.86
C GLY A 327 -18.15 13.04 22.54
N SER A 328 -17.21 13.16 21.61
CA SER A 328 -17.48 13.47 20.19
C SER A 328 -17.47 12.18 19.34
N PRO A 329 -18.09 12.18 18.14
CA PRO A 329 -17.92 11.10 17.17
C PRO A 329 -16.44 10.83 16.90
N ASP A 330 -16.04 9.56 16.84
CA ASP A 330 -14.70 9.22 16.38
C ASP A 330 -14.70 9.43 14.85
N THR A 331 -13.75 10.19 14.30
CA THR A 331 -13.57 10.19 12.83
C THR A 331 -12.95 8.86 12.44
N PRO A 332 -13.64 7.98 11.67
CA PRO A 332 -13.02 6.77 11.20
C PRO A 332 -11.81 7.14 10.34
N VAL A 333 -10.73 6.39 10.44
CA VAL A 333 -9.55 6.60 9.61
C VAL A 333 -9.50 5.52 8.55
N THR A 334 -9.06 5.86 7.34
CA THR A 334 -8.77 4.84 6.32
C THR A 334 -7.64 3.96 6.85
N PRO A 335 -7.82 2.61 6.94
CA PRO A 335 -6.76 1.73 7.39
C PRO A 335 -5.51 1.86 6.52
N ARG A 336 -4.33 1.86 7.13
CA ARG A 336 -3.04 1.91 6.43
C ARG A 336 -2.32 0.58 6.63
N SER A 337 -1.71 0.06 5.58
CA SER A 337 -0.87 -1.15 5.68
C SER A 337 0.36 -0.86 6.55
N ALA A 338 0.64 -1.72 7.53
CA ALA A 338 1.88 -1.65 8.32
C ALA A 338 3.14 -1.90 7.47
N PHE A 339 2.98 -2.56 6.31
CA PHE A 339 4.08 -3.03 5.46
C PHE A 339 4.47 -2.06 4.35
N GLU A 340 3.71 -0.97 4.19
CA GLU A 340 4.05 0.13 3.31
C GLU A 340 4.80 1.22 4.10
N LYS A 341 5.48 2.11 3.38
CA LYS A 341 6.14 3.26 3.99
C LYS A 341 5.07 4.20 4.56
N ILE A 342 5.10 4.42 5.88
CA ILE A 342 4.24 5.40 6.54
C ILE A 342 5.09 6.62 6.89
N GLU A 343 4.77 7.76 6.29
CA GLU A 343 5.39 9.05 6.63
C GLU A 343 5.05 9.40 8.08
N ALA A 344 6.05 9.76 8.87
CA ALA A 344 5.86 9.97 10.30
C ALA A 344 5.00 11.20 10.59
N GLU A 345 5.11 12.23 9.77
CA GLU A 345 4.27 13.44 9.84
C GLU A 345 2.78 13.17 9.55
N SER A 346 2.42 11.97 9.06
CA SER A 346 1.04 11.56 8.82
C SER A 346 0.33 10.99 10.06
N TRP A 347 0.75 11.42 11.25
CA TRP A 347 0.13 11.04 12.52
C TRP A 347 -1.32 11.57 12.62
N ASN A 348 -2.17 10.84 13.34
CA ASN A 348 -3.57 11.18 13.59
C ASN A 348 -3.78 11.91 14.92
N ASP A 349 -2.89 11.68 15.89
CA ASP A 349 -2.89 12.32 17.20
C ASP A 349 -1.44 12.32 17.75
N GLN A 350 -1.16 13.15 18.74
CA GLN A 350 0.20 13.31 19.26
C GLN A 350 0.27 13.93 20.66
N SER A 351 1.43 13.78 21.33
CA SER A 351 1.77 14.55 22.52
C SER A 351 3.23 15.04 22.44
N GLY A 352 3.42 16.35 22.58
CA GLY A 352 4.71 17.03 22.72
C GLY A 352 5.51 17.26 21.43
N ILE A 353 5.13 16.65 20.30
CA ILE A 353 5.91 16.69 19.06
C ILE A 353 5.47 17.80 18.08
N GLN A 354 6.30 18.04 17.08
CA GLN A 354 6.01 18.96 15.95
C GLN A 354 6.50 18.36 14.62
N ASN A 355 5.96 18.86 13.51
CA ASN A 355 6.55 18.60 12.20
C ASN A 355 7.77 19.51 12.00
N VAL A 356 8.84 18.96 11.42
CA VAL A 356 10.07 19.66 11.06
C VAL A 356 10.40 19.41 9.59
N THR A 357 11.18 20.31 8.98
CA THR A 357 11.67 20.10 7.61
C THR A 357 12.62 18.91 7.55
N CYS A 358 12.54 18.11 6.49
CA CYS A 358 13.43 16.98 6.24
C CYS A 358 14.13 17.13 4.88
N ASP A 359 15.47 17.09 4.87
CA ASP A 359 16.26 17.23 3.64
C ASP A 359 16.15 16.01 2.69
N GLU A 360 15.57 14.89 3.16
CA GLU A 360 15.36 13.66 2.37
C GLU A 360 13.98 13.56 1.70
N GLY A 361 13.12 14.58 1.83
CA GLY A 361 11.77 14.49 1.29
C GLY A 361 10.80 15.54 1.82
N THR A 362 9.68 15.06 2.38
CA THR A 362 8.58 15.87 2.93
C THR A 362 8.94 16.44 4.31
N GLU A 363 8.09 16.27 5.33
CA GLU A 363 8.39 16.69 6.70
C GLU A 363 8.92 15.48 7.49
N ALA A 364 9.23 15.69 8.77
CA ALA A 364 9.52 14.64 9.73
C ALA A 364 8.86 15.02 11.06
N VAL A 365 8.63 14.04 11.94
CA VAL A 365 8.34 14.30 13.34
C VAL A 365 9.63 14.72 14.04
N GLY A 366 9.61 15.80 14.82
CA GLY A 366 10.74 16.30 15.58
C GLY A 366 10.32 16.96 16.88
N TYR A 367 11.27 17.61 17.55
CA TYR A 367 11.12 18.17 18.90
C TYR A 367 10.69 17.12 19.95
N THR A 368 11.00 15.84 19.71
CA THR A 368 10.60 14.76 20.61
C THR A 368 11.38 14.83 21.93
N GLU A 369 10.68 14.83 23.05
CA GLU A 369 11.24 14.73 24.40
C GLU A 369 10.81 13.41 25.06
N ASN A 370 11.36 13.13 26.24
CA ASN A 370 11.04 11.91 26.96
C ASN A 370 9.53 11.85 27.31
N ALA A 371 8.91 10.73 26.95
CA ALA A 371 7.49 10.39 27.10
C ALA A 371 6.52 10.95 26.05
N ASP A 372 7.00 11.76 25.10
CA ASP A 372 6.22 12.20 23.94
C ASP A 372 5.86 11.02 23.03
N TYR A 373 4.83 11.20 22.20
CA TYR A 373 4.41 10.16 21.27
C TYR A 373 3.68 10.70 20.04
N SER A 374 3.71 9.89 18.98
CA SER A 374 2.87 10.03 17.79
C SER A 374 1.93 8.83 17.66
N VAL A 375 0.69 9.08 17.21
CA VAL A 375 -0.38 8.07 17.09
C VAL A 375 -0.78 7.90 15.64
N TYR A 376 -0.80 6.66 15.17
CA TYR A 376 -1.23 6.29 13.82
C TYR A 376 -2.39 5.32 13.97
N LYS A 377 -3.60 5.79 13.66
CA LYS A 377 -4.81 5.01 13.85
C LYS A 377 -4.99 3.97 12.76
N SER A 378 -5.58 2.83 13.12
CA SER A 378 -5.96 1.72 12.23
C SER A 378 -4.84 1.23 11.30
N ILE A 379 -3.67 0.94 11.86
CA ILE A 379 -2.57 0.28 11.14
C ILE A 379 -2.86 -1.22 11.05
N ASP A 380 -2.88 -1.74 9.82
CA ASP A 380 -3.16 -3.14 9.51
C ASP A 380 -1.86 -3.96 9.41
N PHE A 381 -1.62 -4.80 10.41
CA PHE A 381 -0.49 -5.72 10.51
C PHE A 381 -0.77 -7.08 9.86
N GLY A 382 -1.92 -7.27 9.19
CA GLY A 382 -2.27 -8.53 8.53
C GLY A 382 -2.17 -9.73 9.47
N SER A 383 -1.49 -10.80 9.04
CA SER A 383 -1.25 -11.99 9.84
C SER A 383 -0.22 -11.80 10.97
N GLY A 384 0.47 -10.67 11.00
CA GLY A 384 1.40 -10.27 12.03
C GLY A 384 2.75 -9.82 11.51
N ALA A 385 3.39 -8.94 12.27
CA ALA A 385 4.71 -8.39 11.98
C ALA A 385 5.77 -8.96 12.93
N THR A 386 6.98 -9.08 12.41
CA THR A 386 8.17 -9.58 13.13
C THR A 386 9.30 -8.55 13.18
N GLY A 387 9.20 -7.50 12.37
CA GLY A 387 10.20 -6.43 12.31
C GLY A 387 9.60 -5.04 12.22
N PHE A 388 10.37 -4.07 12.69
CA PHE A 388 10.12 -2.65 12.53
C PHE A 388 11.39 -1.95 12.03
N GLN A 389 11.23 -1.10 11.03
CA GLN A 389 12.27 -0.23 10.50
C GLN A 389 11.79 1.22 10.57
N ALA A 390 12.67 2.13 11.00
CA ALA A 390 12.41 3.56 11.01
C ALA A 390 13.60 4.35 10.46
N ARG A 391 13.31 5.42 9.73
CA ARG A 391 14.27 6.42 9.25
C ARG A 391 14.35 7.55 10.24
N VAL A 392 15.46 7.66 10.96
CA VAL A 392 15.61 8.53 12.13
C VAL A 392 16.89 9.36 12.06
N SER A 393 16.90 10.51 12.73
CA SER A 393 18.10 11.29 12.97
C SER A 393 18.15 11.79 14.42
N SER A 394 19.35 12.06 14.92
CA SER A 394 19.55 12.65 16.24
C SER A 394 20.88 13.40 16.29
N ALA A 395 20.84 14.68 16.70
CA ALA A 395 22.06 15.44 16.98
C ALA A 395 22.59 15.25 18.41
N THR A 396 21.89 14.46 19.23
CA THR A 396 22.25 14.16 20.63
C THR A 396 22.76 12.72 20.75
N SER A 397 22.70 12.12 21.94
CA SER A 397 22.98 10.69 22.14
C SER A 397 21.90 9.77 21.55
N GLY A 398 20.76 10.33 21.12
CA GLY A 398 19.60 9.58 20.66
C GLY A 398 18.66 9.18 21.79
N GLY A 399 17.99 8.04 21.64
CA GLY A 399 16.97 7.57 22.56
C GLY A 399 16.39 6.22 22.13
N LYS A 400 15.12 6.00 22.41
CA LYS A 400 14.38 4.80 22.01
C LYS A 400 13.01 5.16 21.47
N ILE A 401 12.53 4.36 20.54
CA ILE A 401 11.13 4.36 20.08
C ILE A 401 10.48 3.11 20.65
N GLU A 402 9.60 3.27 21.64
CA GLU A 402 8.71 2.20 22.10
C GLU A 402 7.52 2.09 21.15
N ILE A 403 7.27 0.87 20.67
CA ILE A 403 6.21 0.54 19.72
C ILE A 403 5.06 -0.08 20.52
N ARG A 404 3.97 0.68 20.68
CA ARG A 404 2.85 0.31 21.55
C ARG A 404 1.55 0.25 20.77
N LEU A 405 0.65 -0.66 21.17
CA LEU A 405 -0.66 -0.83 20.56
C LEU A 405 -1.76 -0.21 21.44
N ASP A 406 -2.73 0.42 20.79
CA ASP A 406 -4.04 0.88 21.27
C ASP A 406 -4.03 2.00 22.32
N SER A 407 -2.93 2.22 23.06
CA SER A 407 -2.73 3.41 23.90
C SER A 407 -1.24 3.68 24.19
N ALA A 408 -0.92 4.89 24.69
CA ALA A 408 0.45 5.27 25.09
C ALA A 408 1.03 4.40 26.24
N THR A 409 0.18 3.65 26.95
CA THR A 409 0.54 2.67 27.98
C THR A 409 0.13 1.24 27.61
N GLY A 410 -0.31 1.02 26.37
CA GLY A 410 -0.81 -0.26 25.89
C GLY A 410 0.32 -1.26 25.63
N THR A 411 -0.05 -2.38 25.00
CA THR A 411 0.86 -3.52 24.75
C THR A 411 2.13 -3.06 24.05
N LEU A 412 3.28 -3.24 24.70
CA LEU A 412 4.60 -2.97 24.10
C LEU A 412 4.99 -4.16 23.21
N VAL A 413 5.09 -3.93 21.91
CA VAL A 413 5.39 -4.99 20.93
C VAL A 413 6.82 -4.95 20.43
N GLY A 414 7.55 -3.86 20.66
CA GLY A 414 8.99 -3.76 20.44
C GLY A 414 9.56 -2.42 20.90
N THR A 415 10.88 -2.35 20.93
CA THR A 415 11.62 -1.13 21.29
C THR A 415 12.80 -0.97 20.35
N CYS A 416 12.82 0.12 19.58
CA CYS A 416 13.89 0.44 18.65
C CYS A 416 14.87 1.42 19.27
N ALA A 417 16.13 1.02 19.45
CA ALA A 417 17.18 1.92 19.90
C ALA A 417 17.59 2.87 18.76
N VAL A 418 17.81 4.14 19.10
CA VAL A 418 18.30 5.17 18.18
C VAL A 418 19.54 5.79 18.80
N SER A 419 20.68 5.68 18.12
CA SER A 419 21.92 6.36 18.52
C SER A 419 22.04 7.73 17.88
N GLY A 420 22.91 8.58 18.42
CA GLY A 420 23.28 9.85 17.78
C GLY A 420 23.78 9.63 16.35
N THR A 421 23.22 10.37 15.41
CA THR A 421 23.52 10.26 13.97
C THR A 421 24.46 11.35 13.46
N GLY A 422 24.84 12.30 14.33
CA GLY A 422 25.74 13.40 13.99
C GLY A 422 25.03 14.69 13.54
N GLY A 423 23.69 14.69 13.45
CA GLY A 423 22.91 15.90 13.19
C GLY A 423 21.43 15.64 12.96
N TRP A 424 20.60 16.67 13.14
CA TRP A 424 19.13 16.59 12.97
C TRP A 424 18.66 16.33 11.54
N GLN A 425 19.54 16.51 10.56
CA GLN A 425 19.29 16.21 9.14
C GLN A 425 20.12 15.01 8.64
N VAL A 426 20.85 14.33 9.51
CA VAL A 426 21.63 13.13 9.16
C VAL A 426 20.81 11.90 9.50
N PHE A 427 20.01 11.41 8.56
CA PHE A 427 19.11 10.29 8.78
C PHE A 427 19.80 8.94 8.53
N THR A 428 19.44 7.95 9.35
CA THR A 428 19.84 6.54 9.21
C THR A 428 18.64 5.64 9.44
N ASP A 429 18.71 4.42 8.93
CA ASP A 429 17.71 3.39 9.24
C ASP A 429 18.09 2.70 10.56
N VAL A 430 17.10 2.52 11.43
CA VAL A 430 17.18 1.67 12.61
C VAL A 430 16.19 0.54 12.47
N ASN A 431 16.52 -0.63 13.03
CA ASN A 431 15.67 -1.82 12.97
C ASN A 431 15.55 -2.44 14.37
N CYS A 432 14.39 -3.02 14.67
CA CYS A 432 14.22 -3.86 15.85
C CYS A 432 13.20 -4.97 15.59
N ALA A 433 13.28 -6.02 16.39
CA ALA A 433 12.27 -7.06 16.39
C ALA A 433 10.98 -6.54 17.03
N VAL A 434 9.84 -6.98 16.47
CA VAL A 434 8.53 -6.84 17.10
C VAL A 434 7.89 -8.21 17.25
N SER A 435 7.05 -8.37 18.25
CA SER A 435 6.38 -9.64 18.51
C SER A 435 4.97 -9.44 19.05
N GLY A 436 4.10 -10.43 18.84
CA GLY A 436 2.74 -10.42 19.37
C GLY A 436 1.80 -9.38 18.75
N VAL A 437 2.10 -8.90 17.53
CA VAL A 437 1.25 -7.95 16.80
C VAL A 437 0.70 -8.58 15.53
N SER A 438 -0.61 -8.47 15.31
CA SER A 438 -1.36 -8.92 14.13
C SER A 438 -2.71 -8.21 14.06
N GLY A 439 -3.36 -8.17 12.90
CA GLY A 439 -4.64 -7.47 12.75
C GLY A 439 -4.49 -5.95 12.77
N LYS A 440 -5.59 -5.23 13.01
CA LYS A 440 -5.61 -3.76 12.99
C LYS A 440 -5.50 -3.20 14.41
N HIS A 441 -4.61 -2.22 14.59
CA HIS A 441 -4.41 -1.53 15.86
C HIS A 441 -4.16 -0.04 15.67
N ASP A 442 -4.45 0.76 16.70
CA ASP A 442 -3.88 2.09 16.79
C ASP A 442 -2.42 1.96 17.24
N LEU A 443 -1.48 2.46 16.45
CA LEU A 443 -0.05 2.39 16.70
C LEU A 443 0.44 3.65 17.41
N TYR A 444 1.06 3.48 18.57
CA TYR A 444 1.74 4.52 19.33
C TYR A 444 3.25 4.35 19.20
N LEU A 445 3.92 5.36 18.64
CA LEU A 445 5.39 5.46 18.67
C LEU A 445 5.77 6.45 19.77
N LYS A 446 6.25 5.93 20.89
CA LYS A 446 6.60 6.72 22.08
C LYS A 446 8.12 6.90 22.18
N TYR A 447 8.55 8.13 22.39
CA TYR A 447 9.96 8.51 22.46
C TYR A 447 10.43 8.48 23.91
N VAL A 448 11.52 7.76 24.18
CA VAL A 448 12.05 7.55 25.54
C VAL A 448 13.55 7.83 25.54
N GLY A 449 14.00 8.63 26.50
CA GLY A 449 15.40 9.04 26.59
C GLY A 449 15.67 9.94 27.79
N ASP A 450 16.87 10.51 27.82
CA ASP A 450 17.26 11.47 28.85
C ASP A 450 16.61 12.85 28.59
N SER A 451 17.00 13.88 29.37
CA SER A 451 16.47 15.24 29.22
C SER A 451 16.88 15.89 27.89
N GLY A 452 15.94 16.58 27.23
CA GLY A 452 16.15 17.33 25.99
C GLY A 452 15.60 16.60 24.76
N TYR A 453 15.91 17.14 23.57
CA TYR A 453 15.43 16.58 22.31
C TYR A 453 16.13 15.27 21.95
N LEU A 454 15.36 14.29 21.48
CA LEU A 454 15.79 12.91 21.30
C LEU A 454 16.01 12.56 19.83
N ILE A 455 14.93 12.52 19.05
CA ILE A 455 14.86 11.85 17.74
C ILE A 455 14.01 12.69 16.78
N ASN A 456 14.49 12.90 15.55
CA ASN A 456 13.58 13.16 14.43
C ASN A 456 13.25 11.84 13.73
N LEU A 457 11.99 11.62 13.38
CA LEU A 457 11.50 10.43 12.69
C LEU A 457 10.90 10.88 11.35
N ASN A 458 11.46 10.42 10.23
CA ASN A 458 11.00 10.74 8.88
C ASN A 458 9.88 9.78 8.46
N TRP A 459 10.16 8.47 8.43
CA TRP A 459 9.16 7.45 8.10
C TRP A 459 9.44 6.14 8.82
N PHE A 460 8.47 5.24 8.82
CA PHE A 460 8.64 3.87 9.33
C PHE A 460 7.84 2.85 8.51
N LYS A 461 8.18 1.56 8.68
CA LYS A 461 7.42 0.42 8.16
C LYS A 461 7.70 -0.83 8.98
N PHE A 462 6.79 -1.79 8.92
CA PHE A 462 6.94 -3.12 9.51
C PHE A 462 7.33 -4.16 8.47
N SER A 463 7.74 -5.34 8.91
CA SER A 463 8.04 -6.49 8.05
C SER A 463 7.57 -7.81 8.67
N ASN A 464 7.32 -8.79 7.80
CA ASN A 464 6.97 -10.18 8.17
C ASN A 464 8.19 -11.12 8.11
N THR A 465 9.36 -10.54 7.82
CA THR A 465 10.63 -11.25 7.85
C THR A 465 11.21 -11.04 9.25
N PRO A 466 11.58 -12.11 9.97
CA PRO A 466 12.24 -11.97 11.26
C PRO A 466 13.43 -11.02 11.13
N VAL A 467 13.45 -9.98 11.96
CA VAL A 467 14.66 -9.17 12.11
C VAL A 467 15.64 -10.06 12.86
N ILE A 468 16.70 -10.52 12.19
CA ILE A 468 17.78 -11.23 12.84
C ILE A 468 18.45 -10.21 13.78
N THR A 469 18.11 -10.27 15.07
CA THR A 469 18.70 -9.41 16.11
C THR A 469 19.88 -10.07 16.82
N GLY A 470 20.14 -11.37 16.56
CA GLY A 470 21.32 -12.08 17.05
C GLY A 470 22.54 -11.79 16.17
N LYS A 471 23.72 -11.69 16.78
CA LYS A 471 24.99 -11.53 16.06
C LYS A 471 25.45 -12.90 15.56
N LEU A 472 25.85 -13.03 14.30
CA LEU A 472 26.33 -14.33 13.80
C LEU A 472 27.59 -14.75 14.57
N GLY A 473 27.66 -16.01 14.97
CA GLY A 473 28.69 -16.54 15.84
C GLY A 473 28.46 -16.32 17.34
N ASP A 474 27.45 -15.54 17.76
CA ASP A 474 26.98 -15.47 19.15
C ASP A 474 25.95 -16.59 19.37
N ILE A 475 26.46 -17.80 19.61
CA ILE A 475 25.70 -19.05 19.60
C ILE A 475 24.92 -19.23 20.92
N ASN A 476 25.40 -18.60 22.01
CA ASN A 476 24.73 -18.62 23.32
C ASN A 476 23.81 -17.40 23.57
N SER A 477 23.78 -16.43 22.64
CA SER A 477 22.98 -15.20 22.69
C SER A 477 23.27 -14.30 23.89
N ASP A 478 24.52 -14.26 24.36
CA ASP A 478 24.95 -13.40 25.46
C ASP A 478 25.46 -12.01 25.00
N GLY A 479 25.51 -11.78 23.69
CA GLY A 479 25.93 -10.55 23.05
C GLY A 479 27.42 -10.48 22.73
N GLN A 480 28.21 -11.51 23.07
CA GLN A 480 29.63 -11.63 22.76
C GLN A 480 29.88 -12.78 21.76
N ILE A 481 31.03 -12.75 21.07
CA ILE A 481 31.52 -13.88 20.28
C ILE A 481 32.84 -14.30 20.91
N ASP A 482 32.81 -15.37 21.71
CA ASP A 482 33.97 -15.80 22.47
C ASP A 482 34.17 -17.33 22.52
N ALA A 483 35.06 -17.78 23.43
CA ALA A 483 35.39 -19.20 23.56
C ALA A 483 34.20 -20.05 24.06
N ILE A 484 33.19 -19.44 24.69
CA ILE A 484 31.98 -20.09 25.15
C ILE A 484 31.14 -20.51 23.93
N ASP A 485 30.97 -19.65 22.94
CA ASP A 485 30.26 -19.97 21.67
C ASP A 485 30.95 -21.11 20.93
N LEU A 486 32.28 -21.05 20.82
CA LEU A 486 33.07 -22.12 20.22
C LEU A 486 32.91 -23.46 20.99
N GLN A 487 32.76 -23.42 22.32
CA GLN A 487 32.51 -24.61 23.12
C GLN A 487 31.12 -25.18 22.89
N VAL A 488 30.10 -24.33 22.76
CA VAL A 488 28.72 -24.72 22.45
C VAL A 488 28.67 -25.37 21.06
N LEU A 489 29.27 -24.74 20.06
CA LEU A 489 29.41 -25.28 18.70
C LEU A 489 30.12 -26.64 18.70
N LYS A 490 31.22 -26.77 19.44
CA LYS A 490 31.96 -28.03 19.56
C LYS A 490 31.12 -29.15 20.18
N LYS A 491 30.35 -28.85 21.24
CA LYS A 491 29.47 -29.84 21.88
C LYS A 491 28.38 -30.29 20.92
N TYR A 492 27.79 -29.35 20.17
CA TYR A 492 26.80 -29.64 19.14
C TYR A 492 27.35 -30.58 18.05
N LEU A 493 28.50 -30.26 17.46
CA LEU A 493 29.14 -31.10 16.43
C LEU A 493 29.54 -32.49 16.91
N LEU A 494 29.75 -32.67 18.21
CA LEU A 494 30.06 -33.97 18.84
C LEU A 494 28.81 -34.74 19.30
N GLY A 495 27.60 -34.18 19.12
CA GLY A 495 26.35 -34.77 19.62
C GLY A 495 26.20 -34.75 21.14
N LEU A 496 26.92 -33.85 21.82
CA LEU A 496 26.96 -33.69 23.28
C LEU A 496 26.12 -32.51 23.79
N GLY A 497 25.36 -31.83 22.91
CA GLY A 497 24.50 -30.69 23.23
C GLY A 497 23.64 -30.24 22.05
N THR A 498 22.78 -29.25 22.27
CA THR A 498 21.89 -28.62 21.27
C THR A 498 22.23 -27.14 21.11
N ILE A 499 21.92 -26.57 19.94
CA ILE A 499 21.94 -25.12 19.67
C ILE A 499 20.49 -24.70 19.45
N GLU A 500 20.05 -23.64 20.14
CA GLU A 500 18.65 -23.16 20.06
C GLU A 500 18.36 -22.47 18.73
N ASP A 501 19.28 -21.61 18.27
CA ASP A 501 19.23 -20.99 16.95
C ASP A 501 20.43 -21.41 16.10
N THR A 502 20.24 -22.45 15.29
CA THR A 502 21.30 -22.95 14.41
C THR A 502 21.72 -21.93 13.35
N LYS A 503 20.94 -20.87 13.10
CA LYS A 503 21.33 -19.82 12.15
C LYS A 503 22.46 -18.95 12.69
N LEU A 504 22.57 -18.79 14.01
CA LEU A 504 23.70 -18.07 14.63
C LEU A 504 24.99 -18.88 14.59
N ALA A 505 24.88 -20.20 14.39
CA ALA A 505 26.01 -21.13 14.32
C ALA A 505 26.42 -21.51 12.89
N ASP A 506 25.58 -21.23 11.89
CA ASP A 506 25.84 -21.36 10.44
C ASP A 506 26.55 -20.10 9.96
N VAL A 507 27.82 -19.96 10.36
CA VAL A 507 28.59 -18.73 10.20
C VAL A 507 29.11 -18.54 8.77
N ASP A 508 28.86 -19.46 7.85
CA ASP A 508 29.07 -19.28 6.41
C ASP A 508 27.76 -19.21 5.59
N ALA A 509 26.61 -19.29 6.25
CA ALA A 509 25.27 -19.26 5.67
C ALA A 509 25.06 -20.31 4.55
N ASN A 510 25.73 -21.46 4.63
CA ASN A 510 25.58 -22.55 3.67
C ASN A 510 24.32 -23.40 3.94
N GLY A 511 23.65 -23.18 5.08
CA GLY A 511 22.45 -23.90 5.51
C GLY A 511 22.73 -25.10 6.42
N GLU A 512 23.99 -25.37 6.77
CA GLU A 512 24.43 -26.49 7.60
C GLU A 512 25.42 -26.04 8.67
N VAL A 513 25.19 -26.43 9.94
CA VAL A 513 26.18 -26.22 11.02
C VAL A 513 27.14 -27.40 11.07
N ASN A 514 28.36 -27.21 10.59
CA ASN A 514 29.35 -28.28 10.44
C ASN A 514 30.79 -27.85 10.83
N ALA A 515 31.79 -28.63 10.41
CA ALA A 515 33.19 -28.38 10.75
C ALA A 515 33.77 -27.10 10.11
N ILE A 516 33.14 -26.60 9.04
CA ILE A 516 33.50 -25.35 8.38
C ILE A 516 33.20 -24.17 9.31
N ASP A 517 32.02 -24.13 9.92
CA ASP A 517 31.62 -23.10 10.90
C ASP A 517 32.55 -23.09 12.10
N PHE A 518 32.91 -24.28 12.59
CA PHE A 518 33.85 -24.40 13.70
C PHE A 518 35.25 -23.87 13.37
N SER A 519 35.69 -24.04 12.12
CA SER A 519 36.96 -23.49 11.64
C SER A 519 36.90 -21.96 11.52
N LEU A 520 35.79 -21.42 11.02
CA LEU A 520 35.58 -19.98 10.87
C LEU A 520 35.47 -19.29 12.24
N MET A 521 34.72 -19.86 13.18
CA MET A 521 34.66 -19.41 14.58
C MET A 521 36.05 -19.33 15.22
N LYS A 522 36.92 -20.32 14.97
CA LYS A 522 38.31 -20.27 15.43
C LYS A 522 39.12 -19.15 14.78
N GLN A 523 38.97 -18.97 13.46
CA GLN A 523 39.68 -17.90 12.75
C GLN A 523 39.26 -16.52 13.25
N TYR A 524 37.98 -16.34 13.57
CA TYR A 524 37.44 -15.09 14.13
C TYR A 524 38.03 -14.79 15.51
N LEU A 525 38.03 -15.78 16.42
CA LEU A 525 38.61 -15.64 17.76
C LEU A 525 40.14 -15.42 17.75
N LEU A 526 40.82 -15.84 16.67
CA LEU A 526 42.24 -15.61 16.46
C LEU A 526 42.54 -14.30 15.73
N GLY A 527 41.52 -13.54 15.32
CA GLY A 527 41.65 -12.30 14.55
C GLY A 527 42.16 -12.49 13.11
N ILE A 528 42.07 -13.71 12.58
CA ILE A 528 42.41 -14.03 11.18
C ILE A 528 41.33 -13.51 10.24
N ILE A 529 40.06 -13.62 10.67
CA ILE A 529 38.91 -12.96 10.07
C ILE A 529 38.30 -12.03 11.13
N ILE A 530 37.70 -10.93 10.70
CA ILE A 530 37.06 -9.94 11.59
C ILE A 530 35.53 -9.91 11.44
N GLU A 531 35.01 -10.71 10.52
CA GLU A 531 33.59 -10.89 10.16
C GLU A 531 33.39 -12.32 9.64
N PHE A 532 32.16 -12.84 9.76
CA PHE A 532 31.82 -14.20 9.32
C PHE A 532 31.24 -14.20 7.90
N PRO A 533 31.60 -15.18 7.04
CA PRO A 533 31.08 -15.24 5.66
C PRO A 533 29.55 -15.27 5.54
N GLY A 534 28.86 -15.76 6.58
CA GLY A 534 27.41 -15.93 6.64
C GLY A 534 26.65 -14.73 7.20
N GLU A 535 27.29 -13.61 7.61
CA GLU A 535 26.63 -12.41 8.18
C GLU A 535 25.73 -11.67 7.17
N GLY A 536 25.43 -12.33 6.05
CA GLY A 536 25.23 -11.69 4.78
C GLY A 536 26.50 -10.93 4.43
N THR A 537 26.76 -10.86 3.14
CA THR A 537 27.34 -9.62 2.67
C THR A 537 26.37 -8.49 3.10
N LYS A 538 26.64 -7.77 4.20
CA LYS A 538 26.96 -6.36 3.95
C LYS A 538 28.10 -6.51 2.97
N GLU A 539 27.76 -6.37 1.68
CA GLU A 539 28.77 -6.00 0.71
C GLU A 539 29.65 -5.02 1.49
N PRO A 540 30.99 -5.19 1.50
CA PRO A 540 31.80 -4.00 1.64
C PRO A 540 31.10 -2.96 0.77
N ASN A 541 31.01 -1.69 1.16
CA ASN A 541 30.75 -0.68 0.14
C ASN A 541 31.96 -0.76 -0.81
N THR A 542 31.96 -1.77 -1.68
CA THR A 542 32.71 -1.92 -2.89
C THR A 542 31.86 -1.08 -3.81
N PRO A 543 32.30 0.15 -4.12
CA PRO A 543 31.74 0.92 -5.22
C PRO A 543 31.20 0.02 -6.32
N LYS A 544 29.89 0.00 -6.51
CA LYS A 544 29.30 -0.70 -7.65
C LYS A 544 29.54 0.15 -8.89
N PHE A 545 29.86 -0.53 -9.98
CA PHE A 545 30.04 0.12 -11.28
C PHE A 545 28.86 -0.22 -12.20
N HIS A 546 27.84 0.62 -12.15
CA HIS A 546 26.57 0.46 -12.84
C HIS A 546 26.68 0.87 -14.31
N CYS A 547 26.66 -0.09 -15.22
CA CYS A 547 26.94 0.13 -16.63
C CYS A 547 25.69 0.12 -17.51
N PHE A 548 25.68 0.96 -18.54
CA PHE A 548 24.55 1.12 -19.46
C PHE A 548 25.01 1.15 -20.91
N LEU A 549 24.36 0.33 -21.75
CA LEU A 549 24.60 0.34 -23.20
C LEU A 549 23.82 1.47 -23.86
N LEU A 550 24.52 2.30 -24.61
CA LEU A 550 23.96 3.40 -25.40
C LEU A 550 23.91 2.98 -26.88
N LEU A 551 22.80 2.38 -27.30
CA LEU A 551 22.66 1.82 -28.65
C LEU A 551 21.86 2.74 -29.58
N GLY A 552 22.06 2.55 -30.87
CA GLY A 552 21.24 3.18 -31.89
C GLY A 552 22.05 3.91 -32.96
N GLN A 553 21.54 5.05 -33.41
CA GLN A 553 22.08 5.77 -34.56
C GLN A 553 22.24 7.27 -34.25
N SER A 554 22.02 8.15 -35.22
CA SER A 554 22.27 9.58 -35.12
C SER A 554 21.58 10.26 -33.93
N ASN A 555 20.34 9.89 -33.59
CA ASN A 555 19.64 10.46 -32.44
C ASN A 555 20.20 9.99 -31.08
N MET A 556 20.91 8.85 -31.01
CA MET A 556 21.68 8.46 -29.81
C MET A 556 23.06 9.10 -29.79
N VAL A 557 23.70 9.24 -30.96
CA VAL A 557 24.98 9.92 -31.12
C VAL A 557 24.89 11.40 -30.72
N GLY A 558 23.81 12.07 -31.11
CA GLY A 558 23.63 13.51 -30.96
C GLY A 558 23.95 14.28 -32.24
N TYR A 559 23.45 15.51 -32.33
CA TYR A 559 23.69 16.43 -33.45
C TYR A 559 23.95 17.86 -32.97
N ALA A 560 23.14 18.34 -32.02
CA ALA A 560 23.28 19.68 -31.44
C ALA A 560 24.66 19.85 -30.80
N ALA A 561 25.31 21.01 -31.03
CA ALA A 561 26.58 21.32 -30.38
C ALA A 561 26.41 21.36 -28.85
N SER A 562 27.35 20.78 -28.12
CA SER A 562 27.38 20.82 -26.67
C SER A 562 27.66 22.24 -26.15
N GLN A 563 27.14 22.54 -24.96
CA GLN A 563 27.34 23.81 -24.26
C GLN A 563 28.28 23.63 -23.07
N ALA A 564 28.77 24.75 -22.52
CA ALA A 564 29.69 24.73 -21.37
C ALA A 564 29.10 24.00 -20.16
N SER A 565 27.77 24.07 -19.95
CA SER A 565 27.06 23.37 -18.88
C SER A 565 27.12 21.84 -19.01
N ASP A 566 27.18 21.31 -20.24
CA ASP A 566 27.21 19.86 -20.46
C ASP A 566 28.59 19.28 -20.20
N LYS A 567 29.63 20.11 -20.33
CA LYS A 567 31.03 19.75 -20.10
C LYS A 567 31.43 19.78 -18.62
N VAL A 568 30.50 20.06 -17.71
CA VAL A 568 30.73 19.92 -16.26
C VAL A 568 30.80 18.43 -15.91
N GLU A 569 32.00 17.96 -15.60
CA GLU A 569 32.28 16.57 -15.31
C GLU A 569 31.87 16.18 -13.88
N ASP A 570 31.42 14.93 -13.71
CA ASP A 570 31.32 14.26 -12.43
C ASP A 570 32.27 13.05 -12.47
N PRO A 571 33.27 12.95 -11.57
CA PRO A 571 34.26 11.89 -11.62
C PRO A 571 33.68 10.47 -11.42
N ARG A 572 32.42 10.37 -10.99
CA ARG A 572 31.70 9.10 -10.82
C ARG A 572 30.91 8.69 -12.05
N VAL A 573 30.81 9.53 -13.08
CA VAL A 573 30.21 9.18 -14.38
C VAL A 573 31.33 8.94 -15.37
N LEU A 574 31.52 7.68 -15.74
CA LEU A 574 32.56 7.24 -16.66
C LEU A 574 31.97 6.90 -18.03
N VAL A 575 32.77 7.06 -19.07
CA VAL A 575 32.43 6.66 -20.44
C VAL A 575 33.55 5.80 -21.03
N LEU A 576 33.18 4.74 -21.76
CA LEU A 576 34.13 3.96 -22.54
C LEU A 576 34.41 4.67 -23.87
N GLY A 577 35.66 5.08 -24.10
CA GLY A 577 36.05 5.85 -25.28
C GLY A 577 35.58 5.24 -26.59
N PHE A 578 34.81 6.01 -27.35
CA PHE A 578 34.24 5.58 -28.64
C PHE A 578 35.31 5.55 -29.75
N ASP A 579 36.12 6.61 -29.82
CA ASP A 579 37.25 6.78 -30.72
C ASP A 579 38.42 7.48 -29.98
N ASN A 580 39.54 7.67 -30.68
CA ASN A 580 40.63 8.50 -30.17
C ASN A 580 40.26 9.97 -30.39
N ASN A 581 39.97 10.69 -29.31
CA ASN A 581 39.59 12.10 -29.34
C ASN A 581 40.68 12.95 -28.67
N ALA A 582 41.51 13.60 -29.49
CA ALA A 582 42.61 14.43 -29.01
C ALA A 582 42.15 15.66 -28.21
N ALA A 583 40.96 16.20 -28.47
CA ALA A 583 40.45 17.39 -27.78
C ALA A 583 40.06 17.08 -26.32
N LEU A 584 39.58 15.87 -26.05
CA LEU A 584 39.24 15.39 -24.71
C LEU A 584 40.36 14.56 -24.07
N GLY A 585 41.41 14.21 -24.82
CA GLY A 585 42.43 13.24 -24.37
C GLY A 585 41.93 11.80 -24.29
N ARG A 586 40.75 11.50 -24.87
CA ARG A 586 40.08 10.20 -24.77
C ARG A 586 40.70 9.19 -25.73
N VAL A 587 40.92 7.97 -25.25
CA VAL A 587 41.46 6.84 -26.03
C VAL A 587 40.38 5.80 -26.26
N THR A 588 40.34 5.24 -27.46
CA THR A 588 39.37 4.19 -27.83
C THR A 588 39.43 3.02 -26.85
N ASP A 589 38.26 2.54 -26.41
CA ASP A 589 38.10 1.39 -25.51
C ASP A 589 38.78 1.55 -24.13
N GLN A 590 39.14 2.78 -23.75
CA GLN A 590 39.60 3.13 -22.39
C GLN A 590 38.53 3.92 -21.64
N TRP A 591 38.46 3.72 -20.32
CA TRP A 591 37.53 4.44 -19.47
C TRP A 591 38.05 5.84 -19.14
N ASP A 592 37.16 6.82 -19.21
CA ASP A 592 37.44 8.22 -18.97
C ASP A 592 36.23 8.87 -18.26
N VAL A 593 36.40 10.08 -17.74
CA VAL A 593 35.26 10.84 -17.17
C VAL A 593 34.33 11.28 -18.31
N ALA A 594 33.03 11.10 -18.11
CA ALA A 594 32.04 11.36 -19.14
C ALA A 594 31.86 12.86 -19.38
N CYS A 595 32.19 13.29 -20.58
CA CYS A 595 31.84 14.60 -21.13
C CYS A 595 31.53 14.48 -22.64
N PRO A 596 30.62 15.32 -23.16
CA PRO A 596 30.29 15.30 -24.59
C PRO A 596 31.50 15.63 -25.47
N PRO A 597 31.58 15.04 -26.68
CA PRO A 597 30.69 14.01 -27.20
C PRO A 597 30.99 12.62 -26.62
N LEU A 598 29.96 11.83 -26.29
CA LEU A 598 30.14 10.43 -25.87
C LEU A 598 30.45 9.49 -27.04
N HIS A 599 29.99 9.84 -28.24
CA HIS A 599 30.18 9.08 -29.47
C HIS A 599 31.24 9.77 -30.37
N ALA A 600 31.16 9.58 -31.68
CA ALA A 600 32.13 10.14 -32.63
C ALA A 600 32.29 11.67 -32.50
N SER A 601 33.54 12.13 -32.53
CA SER A 601 33.95 13.48 -32.14
C SER A 601 33.61 14.63 -33.11
N TRP A 602 33.14 14.33 -34.32
CA TRP A 602 33.13 15.27 -35.46
C TRP A 602 32.16 16.46 -35.36
N LEU A 603 31.19 16.45 -34.43
CA LEU A 603 30.24 17.55 -34.22
C LEU A 603 30.34 18.23 -32.85
N ASP A 604 31.23 17.79 -31.96
CA ASP A 604 31.20 18.19 -30.53
C ASP A 604 29.77 18.07 -29.93
N ALA A 605 29.03 17.04 -30.39
CA ALA A 605 27.59 16.94 -30.22
C ALA A 605 27.18 16.39 -28.86
N ILE A 606 26.02 16.85 -28.38
CA ILE A 606 25.33 16.30 -27.23
C ILE A 606 24.26 15.27 -27.67
N GLY A 607 24.28 14.11 -27.03
CA GLY A 607 23.26 13.07 -27.17
C GLY A 607 22.47 12.88 -25.87
N PRO A 608 21.39 12.07 -25.89
CA PRO A 608 20.63 11.77 -24.68
C PRO A 608 21.46 11.02 -23.62
N GLY A 609 22.53 10.32 -24.03
CA GLY A 609 23.44 9.62 -23.10
C GLY A 609 24.12 10.54 -22.10
N ASP A 610 24.39 11.80 -22.46
CA ASP A 610 25.10 12.77 -21.62
C ASP A 610 24.31 13.09 -20.35
N TRP A 611 23.07 13.54 -20.52
CA TRP A 611 22.19 13.85 -19.40
C TRP A 611 21.53 12.62 -18.78
N PHE A 612 21.51 11.47 -19.47
CA PHE A 612 21.21 10.20 -18.85
C PHE A 612 22.19 9.89 -17.72
N GLY A 613 23.50 9.87 -18.00
CA GLY A 613 24.52 9.57 -16.98
C GLY A 613 24.52 10.56 -15.81
N LYS A 614 24.44 11.86 -16.11
CA LYS A 614 24.36 12.93 -15.09
C LYS A 614 23.12 12.84 -14.20
N THR A 615 22.02 12.30 -14.72
CA THR A 615 20.78 12.13 -13.94
C THR A 615 20.82 10.83 -13.13
N MET A 616 21.34 9.74 -13.70
CA MET A 616 21.47 8.45 -13.03
C MET A 616 22.39 8.52 -11.81
N ILE A 617 23.50 9.27 -11.88
CA ILE A 617 24.47 9.35 -10.77
C ILE A 617 23.89 9.97 -9.50
N GLN A 618 22.87 10.82 -9.63
CA GLN A 618 22.18 11.46 -8.49
C GLN A 618 21.34 10.48 -7.66
N LYS A 619 21.16 9.24 -8.14
CA LYS A 619 20.34 8.21 -7.50
C LYS A 619 21.13 7.02 -6.96
N VAL A 620 22.44 6.95 -7.23
CA VAL A 620 23.28 5.85 -6.73
C VAL A 620 24.14 6.31 -5.54
N PRO A 621 24.36 5.44 -4.53
CA PRO A 621 25.16 5.73 -3.33
C PRO A 621 26.50 6.40 -3.63
N SER A 622 27.02 7.23 -2.71
CA SER A 622 28.20 8.08 -2.94
C SER A 622 29.48 7.35 -3.37
N GLY A 623 29.59 6.04 -3.09
CA GLY A 623 30.69 5.19 -3.56
C GLY A 623 30.53 4.69 -4.99
N ASP A 624 29.30 4.60 -5.50
CA ASP A 624 29.00 3.95 -6.77
C ASP A 624 29.31 4.84 -7.98
N THR A 625 29.54 4.20 -9.12
CA THR A 625 29.89 4.85 -10.39
C THR A 625 28.94 4.43 -11.50
N ILE A 626 28.66 5.35 -12.43
CA ILE A 626 27.88 5.09 -13.65
C ILE A 626 28.87 4.89 -14.80
N GLY A 627 28.72 3.81 -15.57
CA GLY A 627 29.50 3.50 -16.77
C GLY A 627 28.65 3.61 -18.03
N LEU A 628 28.95 4.56 -18.90
CA LEU A 628 28.30 4.71 -20.19
C LEU A 628 29.10 3.95 -21.25
N ILE A 629 28.41 3.13 -22.04
CA ILE A 629 29.02 2.33 -23.11
C ILE A 629 28.44 2.80 -24.46
N PRO A 630 29.06 3.82 -25.09
CA PRO A 630 28.69 4.32 -26.41
C PRO A 630 28.77 3.23 -27.47
N CYS A 631 27.64 2.91 -28.10
CA CYS A 631 27.52 1.89 -29.13
C CYS A 631 26.60 2.33 -30.28
N ALA A 632 26.38 3.64 -30.47
CA ALA A 632 25.61 4.18 -31.58
C ALA A 632 26.48 4.69 -32.73
N ILE A 633 25.98 4.56 -33.97
CA ILE A 633 26.68 5.01 -35.18
C ILE A 633 25.69 5.75 -36.09
N SER A 634 26.00 7.01 -36.41
CA SER A 634 25.15 7.85 -37.28
C SER A 634 25.04 7.27 -38.69
N GLY A 635 23.83 7.33 -39.26
CA GLY A 635 23.56 6.89 -40.64
C GLY A 635 23.46 5.37 -40.85
N GLU A 636 23.69 4.55 -39.83
CA GLU A 636 23.59 3.10 -39.94
C GLU A 636 22.15 2.59 -39.94
N LYS A 637 21.92 1.32 -40.24
CA LYS A 637 20.63 0.64 -40.06
C LYS A 637 20.66 -0.32 -38.87
N ILE A 638 19.50 -0.75 -38.36
CA ILE A 638 19.43 -1.69 -37.24
C ILE A 638 20.17 -3.01 -37.56
N GLU A 639 20.14 -3.43 -38.82
CA GLU A 639 20.81 -4.63 -39.34
C GLU A 639 22.32 -4.59 -39.13
N THR A 640 22.94 -3.41 -39.15
CA THR A 640 24.38 -3.22 -38.87
C THR A 640 24.74 -3.77 -37.49
N PHE A 641 23.83 -3.68 -36.53
CA PHE A 641 24.04 -4.08 -35.15
C PHE A 641 23.59 -5.51 -34.86
N MET A 642 22.90 -6.21 -35.77
CA MET A 642 22.35 -7.55 -35.51
C MET A 642 23.43 -8.65 -35.56
N LYS A 643 23.28 -9.71 -34.76
CA LYS A 643 24.19 -10.85 -34.70
C LYS A 643 24.35 -11.56 -36.05
N SER A 644 23.23 -11.81 -36.71
CA SER A 644 23.22 -12.41 -38.04
C SER A 644 23.36 -11.33 -39.11
N GLY A 645 24.51 -11.31 -39.79
CA GLY A 645 24.76 -10.46 -40.96
C GLY A 645 25.14 -9.01 -40.67
N GLY A 646 25.10 -8.56 -39.41
CA GLY A 646 25.55 -7.24 -39.00
C GLY A 646 27.06 -7.16 -38.81
N THR A 647 27.66 -6.01 -39.12
CA THR A 647 29.11 -5.78 -39.03
C THR A 647 29.57 -5.26 -37.67
N LYS A 648 28.64 -4.87 -36.79
CA LYS A 648 28.95 -4.21 -35.50
C LYS A 648 28.46 -4.97 -34.26
N TYR A 649 27.80 -6.11 -34.41
CA TYR A 649 27.36 -6.90 -33.26
C TYR A 649 28.54 -7.34 -32.38
N SER A 650 29.59 -7.94 -32.95
CA SER A 650 30.78 -8.33 -32.19
C SER A 650 31.50 -7.14 -31.56
N TRP A 651 31.43 -5.97 -32.18
CA TRP A 651 31.98 -4.73 -31.62
C TRP A 651 31.21 -4.28 -30.37
N ILE A 652 29.86 -4.35 -30.37
CA ILE A 652 29.04 -4.10 -29.18
C ILE A 652 29.39 -5.11 -28.07
N ILE A 653 29.46 -6.40 -28.40
CA ILE A 653 29.78 -7.46 -27.43
C ILE A 653 31.14 -7.22 -26.78
N ASN A 654 32.15 -6.85 -27.56
CA ASN A 654 33.49 -6.59 -27.03
C ASN A 654 33.51 -5.39 -26.08
N ARG A 655 32.80 -4.30 -26.42
CA ARG A 655 32.71 -3.11 -25.56
C ARG A 655 31.94 -3.38 -24.27
N ALA A 656 30.84 -4.12 -24.34
CA ALA A 656 30.11 -4.59 -23.17
C ALA A 656 30.98 -5.48 -22.26
N LYS A 657 31.78 -6.38 -22.85
CA LYS A 657 32.72 -7.22 -22.10
C LYS A 657 33.84 -6.42 -21.43
N LEU A 658 34.32 -5.32 -22.02
CA LEU A 658 35.27 -4.43 -21.35
C LEU A 658 34.69 -3.80 -20.08
N ALA A 659 33.38 -3.49 -20.06
CA ALA A 659 32.70 -3.04 -18.86
C ALA A 659 32.64 -4.14 -17.80
N GLN A 660 32.21 -5.34 -18.18
CA GLN A 660 32.18 -6.50 -17.27
C GLN A 660 33.58 -6.85 -16.71
N GLN A 661 34.62 -6.78 -17.55
CA GLN A 661 36.02 -7.02 -17.14
C GLN A 661 36.54 -5.99 -16.13
N LYS A 662 36.04 -4.75 -16.17
CA LYS A 662 36.34 -3.71 -15.18
C LYS A 662 35.58 -3.93 -13.85
N GLY A 663 34.72 -4.94 -13.76
CA GLY A 663 33.84 -5.18 -12.62
C GLY A 663 32.48 -4.47 -12.75
N GLY A 664 32.15 -3.97 -13.94
CA GLY A 664 30.88 -3.30 -14.20
C GLY A 664 29.72 -4.27 -14.40
N VAL A 665 28.56 -3.94 -13.82
CA VAL A 665 27.30 -4.69 -14.04
C VAL A 665 26.49 -3.94 -15.08
N ILE A 666 26.20 -4.55 -16.22
CA ILE A 666 25.34 -3.92 -17.25
C ILE A 666 23.89 -4.10 -16.82
N GLU A 667 23.27 -3.03 -16.36
CA GLU A 667 21.95 -3.06 -15.73
C GLU A 667 20.84 -2.56 -16.65
N GLY A 668 21.17 -1.93 -17.77
CA GLY A 668 20.16 -1.44 -18.69
C GLY A 668 20.70 -1.09 -20.08
N ILE A 669 19.77 -0.95 -21.01
CA ILE A 669 20.03 -0.59 -22.39
C ILE A 669 19.13 0.60 -22.74
N ILE A 670 19.71 1.71 -23.17
CA ILE A 670 18.96 2.77 -23.84
C ILE A 670 19.25 2.75 -25.34
N PHE A 671 18.20 2.96 -26.13
CA PHE A 671 18.26 2.79 -27.56
C PHE A 671 17.52 3.90 -28.28
N HIS A 672 18.23 4.63 -29.16
CA HIS A 672 17.60 5.68 -29.96
C HIS A 672 17.87 5.48 -31.45
N GLN A 673 16.79 5.22 -32.17
CA GLN A 673 16.78 4.97 -33.61
C GLN A 673 17.01 6.26 -34.41
N GLY A 674 17.77 6.16 -35.50
CA GLY A 674 17.84 7.17 -36.56
C GLY A 674 16.97 6.76 -37.74
N GLU A 675 16.98 7.55 -38.80
CA GLU A 675 15.94 7.50 -39.82
C GLU A 675 16.16 6.44 -40.91
N SER A 676 17.29 5.73 -40.88
CA SER A 676 17.69 4.76 -41.91
C SER A 676 16.75 3.55 -42.04
N ASN A 677 15.94 3.27 -41.01
CA ASN A 677 14.89 2.25 -41.03
C ASN A 677 13.47 2.86 -40.95
N SER A 678 13.33 4.17 -41.17
CA SER A 678 12.02 4.82 -41.19
C SER A 678 11.11 4.14 -42.21
N GLY A 679 9.87 3.86 -41.81
CA GLY A 679 8.90 3.11 -42.60
C GLY A 679 9.07 1.58 -42.67
N ASP A 680 10.18 0.98 -42.21
CA ASP A 680 10.36 -0.48 -42.24
C ASP A 680 9.42 -1.19 -41.26
N THR A 681 8.45 -1.97 -41.76
CA THR A 681 7.47 -2.69 -40.94
C THR A 681 8.06 -3.85 -40.13
N SER A 682 9.21 -4.39 -40.55
CA SER A 682 9.89 -5.50 -39.86
C SER A 682 10.79 -5.05 -38.71
N TRP A 683 10.98 -3.73 -38.58
CA TRP A 683 11.91 -3.13 -37.63
C TRP A 683 11.68 -3.52 -36.15
N PRO A 684 10.44 -3.54 -35.60
CA PRO A 684 10.23 -3.95 -34.21
C PRO A 684 10.71 -5.39 -33.93
N GLY A 685 10.54 -6.28 -34.90
CA GLY A 685 11.05 -7.66 -34.82
C GLY A 685 12.57 -7.72 -34.82
N LYS A 686 13.24 -6.89 -35.64
CA LYS A 686 14.71 -6.80 -35.68
C LYS A 686 15.28 -6.28 -34.35
N VAL A 687 14.66 -5.25 -33.77
CA VAL A 687 15.05 -4.72 -32.45
C VAL A 687 14.89 -5.80 -31.37
N LYS A 688 13.75 -6.51 -31.36
CA LYS A 688 13.55 -7.64 -30.44
C LYS A 688 14.65 -8.69 -30.56
N THR A 689 15.00 -9.09 -31.78
CA THR A 689 16.09 -10.05 -32.03
C THR A 689 17.42 -9.54 -31.47
N LEU A 690 17.78 -8.28 -31.77
CA LEU A 690 19.01 -7.67 -31.24
C LEU A 690 19.04 -7.69 -29.71
N VAL A 691 17.96 -7.28 -29.04
CA VAL A 691 17.90 -7.24 -27.56
C VAL A 691 18.02 -8.65 -26.97
N ASN A 692 17.35 -9.64 -27.55
CA ASN A 692 17.44 -11.03 -27.10
C ASN A 692 18.85 -11.59 -27.27
N ASP A 693 19.47 -11.33 -28.42
CA ASP A 693 20.85 -11.75 -28.69
C ASP A 693 21.82 -11.12 -27.70
N LEU A 694 21.70 -9.81 -27.42
CA LEU A 694 22.54 -9.11 -26.45
C LEU A 694 22.35 -9.66 -25.02
N ARG A 695 21.11 -9.84 -24.57
CA ARG A 695 20.81 -10.42 -23.24
C ARG A 695 21.41 -11.80 -23.07
N THR A 696 21.36 -12.61 -24.13
CA THR A 696 21.89 -13.97 -24.14
C THR A 696 23.41 -13.98 -24.13
N ASP A 697 24.06 -13.31 -25.09
CA ASP A 697 25.50 -13.40 -25.31
C ASP A 697 26.32 -12.64 -24.24
N LEU A 698 25.70 -11.70 -23.51
CA LEU A 698 26.31 -10.96 -22.40
C LEU A 698 25.82 -11.44 -21.01
N ASN A 699 24.91 -12.41 -20.96
CA ASN A 699 24.30 -12.93 -19.74
C ASN A 699 23.67 -11.81 -18.87
N LEU A 700 22.86 -10.93 -19.48
CA LEU A 700 22.27 -9.77 -18.79
C LEU A 700 20.97 -10.09 -18.03
N GLY A 701 20.40 -11.28 -18.23
CA GLY A 701 19.05 -11.56 -17.73
C GLY A 701 18.01 -10.62 -18.35
N ASN A 702 17.04 -10.19 -17.55
CA ASN A 702 15.90 -9.37 -18.01
C ASN A 702 16.09 -7.88 -17.70
N VAL A 703 17.29 -7.33 -17.88
CA VAL A 703 17.58 -5.88 -17.69
C VAL A 703 16.66 -4.98 -18.51
N PRO A 704 16.26 -3.79 -18.03
CA PRO A 704 15.39 -2.89 -18.77
C PRO A 704 15.97 -2.47 -20.13
N PHE A 705 15.10 -2.43 -21.14
CA PHE A 705 15.40 -1.88 -22.46
C PHE A 705 14.49 -0.68 -22.73
N ILE A 706 15.04 0.48 -23.01
CA ILE A 706 14.27 1.72 -23.19
C ILE A 706 14.55 2.30 -24.56
N ALA A 707 13.49 2.47 -25.36
CA ALA A 707 13.56 3.06 -26.68
C ALA A 707 13.03 4.51 -26.70
N GLY A 708 13.60 5.36 -27.54
CA GLY A 708 13.13 6.75 -27.71
C GLY A 708 12.28 6.92 -28.95
N GLU A 709 11.23 7.72 -28.82
CA GLU A 709 10.49 8.22 -29.98
C GLU A 709 11.34 9.20 -30.79
N LEU A 710 11.13 9.20 -32.11
CA LEU A 710 11.69 10.18 -33.04
C LEU A 710 10.89 11.49 -32.94
N LEU A 711 11.51 12.56 -33.44
CA LEU A 711 10.94 13.90 -33.44
C LEU A 711 9.57 13.96 -34.15
N TYR A 712 8.53 14.40 -33.43
CA TYR A 712 7.16 14.52 -33.98
C TYR A 712 7.02 15.58 -35.08
N SER A 713 7.85 16.63 -35.05
CA SER A 713 7.90 17.66 -36.08
C SER A 713 8.78 17.28 -37.28
N GLY A 714 9.52 16.17 -37.18
CA GLY A 714 10.40 15.65 -38.22
C GLY A 714 9.67 14.82 -39.28
N PRO A 715 10.27 14.63 -40.47
CA PRO A 715 9.67 13.85 -41.56
C PRO A 715 9.50 12.36 -41.24
N CYS A 716 10.15 11.85 -40.19
CA CYS A 716 10.10 10.43 -39.79
C CYS A 716 9.17 10.14 -38.60
N ALA A 717 8.35 11.11 -38.16
CA ALA A 717 7.43 10.96 -37.02
C ALA A 717 6.53 9.72 -37.10
N GLY A 718 6.13 9.28 -38.30
CA GLY A 718 5.33 8.07 -38.50
C GLY A 718 5.99 6.79 -37.99
N HIS A 719 7.32 6.77 -37.84
CA HIS A 719 8.05 5.64 -37.27
C HIS A 719 7.76 5.45 -35.76
N ASN A 720 7.27 6.46 -35.04
CA ASN A 720 6.89 6.35 -33.63
C ASN A 720 5.81 5.29 -33.38
N THR A 721 4.96 5.00 -34.38
CA THR A 721 4.01 3.88 -34.31
C THR A 721 4.72 2.53 -34.10
N ARG A 722 5.92 2.35 -34.67
CA ARG A 722 6.73 1.12 -34.54
C ARG A 722 7.54 1.12 -33.24
N VAL A 723 8.08 2.27 -32.83
CA VAL A 723 8.76 2.41 -31.52
C VAL A 723 7.80 2.01 -30.39
N ASN A 724 6.56 2.50 -30.44
CA ASN A 724 5.53 2.21 -29.45
C ASN A 724 5.03 0.75 -29.42
N GLN A 725 5.43 -0.08 -30.40
CA GLN A 725 5.13 -1.53 -30.37
C GLN A 725 6.13 -2.31 -29.51
N LEU A 726 7.34 -1.78 -29.26
CA LEU A 726 8.42 -2.52 -28.59
C LEU A 726 8.04 -3.06 -27.20
N PRO A 727 7.35 -2.31 -26.31
CA PRO A 727 6.92 -2.82 -25.01
C PRO A 727 6.02 -4.06 -25.06
N SER A 728 5.27 -4.24 -26.15
CA SER A 728 4.43 -5.44 -26.34
C SER A 728 5.22 -6.66 -26.84
N LEU A 729 6.43 -6.45 -27.36
CA LEU A 729 7.23 -7.47 -28.03
C LEU A 729 8.44 -7.94 -27.21
N ILE A 730 8.99 -7.05 -26.37
CA ILE A 730 10.21 -7.24 -25.59
C ILE A 730 9.86 -7.13 -24.10
N THR A 731 10.20 -8.16 -23.32
CA THR A 731 9.99 -8.14 -21.87
C THR A 731 10.87 -7.09 -21.20
N ASN A 732 10.32 -6.40 -20.19
CA ASN A 732 10.97 -5.30 -19.49
C ASN A 732 11.41 -4.17 -20.44
N SER A 733 10.52 -3.80 -21.37
CA SER A 733 10.76 -2.78 -22.38
C SER A 733 9.85 -1.58 -22.18
N TYR A 734 10.40 -0.38 -22.37
CA TYR A 734 9.68 0.88 -22.22
C TYR A 734 9.99 1.83 -23.38
N VAL A 735 9.19 2.88 -23.50
CA VAL A 735 9.39 3.97 -24.47
C VAL A 735 9.46 5.31 -23.73
N VAL A 736 10.37 6.18 -24.15
CA VAL A 736 10.41 7.59 -23.73
C VAL A 736 9.89 8.49 -24.84
N SER A 737 8.99 9.39 -24.47
CA SER A 737 8.30 10.22 -25.44
C SER A 737 9.17 11.37 -25.94
N ALA A 738 9.00 11.68 -27.23
CA ALA A 738 9.55 12.87 -27.88
C ALA A 738 8.55 14.03 -27.92
N ASP A 739 7.41 13.92 -27.23
CA ASP A 739 6.40 14.98 -27.21
C ASP A 739 6.95 16.27 -26.59
N GLY A 740 6.59 17.39 -27.21
CA GLY A 740 7.08 18.73 -26.91
C GLY A 740 8.55 18.99 -27.29
N LEU A 741 9.27 18.03 -27.87
CA LEU A 741 10.66 18.21 -28.29
C LEU A 741 10.76 18.81 -29.69
N VAL A 742 11.81 19.59 -29.94
CA VAL A 742 11.99 20.38 -31.16
C VAL A 742 13.27 20.01 -31.92
N VAL A 743 13.24 20.26 -33.23
CA VAL A 743 14.38 20.06 -34.13
C VAL A 743 15.54 20.98 -33.77
N ASP A 744 16.77 20.53 -34.00
CA ASP A 744 17.93 21.41 -33.91
C ASP A 744 17.85 22.51 -34.98
N PRO A 745 18.01 23.80 -34.62
CA PRO A 745 17.91 24.89 -35.59
C PRO A 745 19.02 24.87 -36.65
N ALA A 746 20.16 24.21 -36.39
CA ALA A 746 21.23 24.01 -37.36
C ALA A 746 20.99 22.79 -38.28
N ASP A 747 20.07 21.89 -37.94
CA ASP A 747 19.62 20.81 -38.84
C ASP A 747 18.58 21.32 -39.85
N THR A 748 19.02 22.23 -40.71
CA THR A 748 18.19 22.84 -41.74
C THR A 748 17.96 21.92 -42.94
N GLN A 749 18.85 20.94 -43.15
CA GLN A 749 18.84 20.08 -44.33
C GLN A 749 17.95 18.85 -44.15
N TYR A 750 18.05 18.17 -43.00
CA TYR A 750 17.37 16.89 -42.80
C TYR A 750 16.18 17.03 -41.86
N ARG A 751 16.28 17.92 -40.87
CA ARG A 751 15.28 18.18 -39.83
C ARG A 751 14.90 16.92 -39.05
N LEU A 752 15.91 16.12 -38.73
CA LEU A 752 15.77 14.81 -38.11
C LEU A 752 16.16 14.84 -36.64
N HIS A 753 17.15 15.67 -36.31
CA HIS A 753 17.82 15.59 -35.02
C HIS A 753 17.24 16.57 -34.00
N PHE A 754 17.26 16.15 -32.73
CA PHE A 754 16.83 16.96 -31.61
C PHE A 754 17.78 18.14 -31.37
N GLY A 755 17.21 19.31 -31.07
CA GLY A 755 17.97 20.45 -30.59
C GLY A 755 18.57 20.20 -29.20
N HIS A 756 19.53 21.04 -28.79
CA HIS A 756 20.24 20.92 -27.51
C HIS A 756 19.31 20.60 -26.32
N ASP A 757 18.37 21.48 -25.99
CA ASP A 757 17.48 21.33 -24.83
C ASP A 757 16.55 20.10 -24.94
N SER A 758 16.25 19.70 -26.18
CA SER A 758 15.49 18.49 -26.45
C SER A 758 16.30 17.24 -26.16
N SER A 759 17.59 17.19 -26.56
CA SER A 759 18.51 16.11 -26.19
C SER A 759 18.72 16.02 -24.68
N VAL A 760 18.84 17.16 -23.99
CA VAL A 760 18.92 17.24 -22.52
C VAL A 760 17.67 16.64 -21.86
N THR A 761 16.49 17.14 -22.25
CA THR A 761 15.20 16.65 -21.73
C THR A 761 15.03 15.16 -21.97
N LEU A 762 15.39 14.70 -23.16
CA LEU A 762 15.29 13.30 -23.53
C LEU A 762 16.22 12.41 -22.69
N GLY A 763 17.46 12.86 -22.44
CA GLY A 763 18.40 12.16 -21.54
C GLY A 763 17.85 12.00 -20.12
N LYS A 764 17.23 13.06 -19.56
CA LYS A 764 16.53 13.01 -18.27
C LYS A 764 15.35 12.02 -18.28
N ARG A 765 14.52 12.05 -19.33
CA ARG A 765 13.39 11.11 -19.51
C ARG A 765 13.86 9.65 -19.57
N TYR A 766 14.98 9.38 -20.26
CA TYR A 766 15.62 8.05 -20.25
C TYR A 766 16.05 7.63 -18.85
N ALA A 767 16.69 8.53 -18.10
CA ALA A 767 17.17 8.23 -16.76
C ALA A 767 16.00 7.97 -15.81
N GLU A 768 15.00 8.84 -15.76
CA GLU A 768 13.79 8.68 -14.92
C GLU A 768 13.08 7.34 -15.20
N LYS A 769 12.94 6.98 -16.48
CA LYS A 769 12.34 5.70 -16.85
C LYS A 769 13.21 4.51 -16.46
N MET A 770 14.53 4.63 -16.58
CA MET A 770 15.48 3.58 -16.16
C MET A 770 15.48 3.38 -14.64
N ILE A 771 15.52 4.48 -13.88
CA ILE A 771 15.39 4.48 -12.41
C ILE A 771 14.10 3.78 -11.99
N GLN A 772 12.97 4.13 -12.61
CA GLN A 772 11.69 3.47 -12.34
C GLN A 772 11.74 1.97 -12.64
N ALA A 773 12.34 1.57 -13.77
CA ALA A 773 12.42 0.17 -14.19
C ALA A 773 13.36 -0.66 -13.31
N LEU A 774 14.44 -0.06 -12.81
CA LEU A 774 15.39 -0.67 -11.88
C LEU A 774 14.93 -0.63 -10.42
N LYS A 775 13.93 0.20 -10.12
CA LYS A 775 13.46 0.50 -8.76
C LYS A 775 14.57 1.13 -7.89
N TRP A 776 15.32 2.04 -8.50
CA TRP A 776 16.33 2.88 -7.84
C TRP A 776 15.71 4.07 -7.12
#